data_AF-A0A1Z5JAC4-F1
#
_entry.id   AF-A0A1Z5JAC4-F1
#
_cell.length_a   1.000
_cell.length_b   1.000
_cell.length_c   1.000
_cell.angle_alpha   90.00
_cell.angle_beta   90.00
_cell.angle_gamma   90.00
#
_symmetry.space_group_name_H-M   'P 1'
#
loop_
_entity.id
_entity.type
_entity.pdbx_description
1 polymer ?
#
loop_
_entity_poly.entity_id
_entity_poly.type
_entity_poly.pdbx_seq_one_letter_code
_entity_poly.pdbx_strand_id
1 'polypeptide(L)'
;MNRSIEDLSPTTTQENASLLSLHDDALMTVLLRTRASDHANLRRSCKRIRDMIDSFQFRKERGVQGFAEVDVDLLSGYEQYQQSKMGEDPSSDDDESLGRNYDELGYICEYNDYSFETDCFRVYVDGRPLHKIEKREEFKMHVRLLPLCAPFWELSDCYNQTLYDLGTSLFTDKGKPTVVSIKNALNCDDFSASQNLLYIQDFVLPFEYRFIESTVGPWLIRIILQLFQHLYTVSMYVPYRETQFTKVEAEAEKGQRFVFADEKTDADLQAEEERQVRNELFEHQDMRQFFRAGFHQVNDRSIVETSGYSYVFAIPQVMNQPILSLEEAMKIPIARKTPTRPEPRGLARDLWLLVKRQTIEWNDMIKKSDDLRVPFIEKPFFARRYNEVKEDVQQLKDQEDEINISIQQRNREGRDAGELEELREKVRVERFELEENTDEVCRILQDAHEKALGEMEAKFKTWREEHRIEVKAIIEKSKNPLQLFCDSDAIHIAAAGKNLQLVRLLLDFVPGADKAKVMNALDRTGLTPLMVLADVAPSTNLIECRQTMETFINMGADTNAAHAINGLSAFGHFRDSNKRAERSRILWGYPELSVELKEEVSRIEALLRPADGPTPADEAIFETKESDSDDDESDY
;
A
#
# COMPACT_ATOMS: atom_id res chain seq x y z
N MET A 1 -44.21 -76.50 49.79
CA MET A 1 -44.76 -75.19 50.23
C MET A 1 -44.25 -74.15 49.25
N ASN A 2 -45.20 -73.52 48.56
CA ASN A 2 -45.01 -72.52 47.50
C ASN A 2 -44.59 -71.16 48.05
N ARG A 3 -43.64 -70.49 47.38
CA ARG A 3 -43.53 -69.02 47.24
C ARG A 3 -42.77 -68.77 45.91
N SER A 4 -43.47 -68.61 44.78
CA SER A 4 -43.73 -67.32 44.06
C SER A 4 -42.48 -66.43 44.04
N ILE A 5 -41.72 -66.27 42.94
CA ILE A 5 -42.09 -65.67 41.64
C ILE A 5 -43.13 -64.57 41.82
N GLU A 6 -42.68 -63.41 42.29
CA GLU A 6 -43.24 -62.07 42.08
C GLU A 6 -42.51 -61.14 43.06
N ASP A 7 -41.41 -60.52 42.61
CA ASP A 7 -40.90 -59.23 43.08
C ASP A 7 -39.63 -58.88 42.30
N LEU A 8 -39.81 -58.64 41.01
CA LEU A 8 -38.93 -57.79 40.22
C LEU A 8 -39.81 -56.68 39.65
N SER A 9 -39.96 -55.63 40.45
CA SER A 9 -40.56 -54.37 40.03
C SER A 9 -39.72 -53.72 38.93
N PRO A 10 -40.27 -53.44 37.73
CA PRO A 10 -39.63 -52.57 36.76
C PRO A 10 -40.10 -51.14 37.04
N THR A 11 -39.45 -50.45 37.99
CA THR A 11 -39.52 -48.99 38.10
C THR A 11 -38.27 -48.39 37.50
N THR A 12 -38.13 -48.60 36.20
CA THR A 12 -37.43 -47.70 35.28
C THR A 12 -38.32 -47.59 34.07
N THR A 13 -39.44 -46.86 34.24
CA THR A 13 -40.09 -46.16 33.13
C THR A 13 -39.04 -45.18 32.63
N GLN A 14 -38.19 -45.65 31.73
CA GLN A 14 -37.34 -44.81 30.91
C GLN A 14 -38.34 -43.97 30.12
N GLU A 15 -38.57 -42.74 30.57
CA GLU A 15 -39.27 -41.72 29.81
C GLU A 15 -38.52 -41.56 28.50
N ASN A 16 -38.88 -42.37 27.51
CA ASN A 16 -38.52 -42.14 26.13
C ASN A 16 -39.22 -40.84 25.76
N ALA A 17 -38.52 -39.72 26.01
CA ALA A 17 -38.91 -38.40 25.55
C ALA A 17 -39.09 -38.51 24.03
N SER A 18 -40.31 -38.77 23.61
CA SER A 18 -40.67 -38.87 22.20
C SER A 18 -40.28 -37.56 21.56
N LEU A 19 -39.68 -37.59 20.38
CA LEU A 19 -39.35 -36.37 19.61
C LEU A 19 -40.56 -35.43 19.48
N LEU A 20 -41.77 -36.00 19.51
CA LEU A 20 -43.06 -35.30 19.47
C LEU A 20 -43.47 -34.61 20.78
N SER A 21 -42.77 -34.86 21.88
CA SER A 21 -42.98 -34.21 23.19
C SER A 21 -42.15 -32.93 23.37
N LEU A 22 -41.18 -32.68 22.49
CA LEU A 22 -40.38 -31.46 22.49
C LEU A 22 -41.26 -30.23 22.21
N HIS A 23 -40.89 -29.07 22.74
CA HIS A 23 -41.43 -27.77 22.34
C HIS A 23 -41.11 -27.50 20.87
N ASP A 24 -41.89 -26.64 20.18
CA ASP A 24 -41.68 -26.39 18.74
C ASP A 24 -40.27 -25.88 18.44
N ASP A 25 -39.70 -25.00 19.27
CA ASP A 25 -38.33 -24.50 19.07
C ASP A 25 -37.26 -25.58 19.24
N ALA A 26 -37.44 -26.47 20.23
CA ALA A 26 -36.53 -27.59 20.45
C ALA A 26 -36.63 -28.62 19.31
N LEU A 27 -37.85 -28.88 18.84
CA LEU A 27 -38.08 -29.74 17.67
C LEU A 27 -37.46 -29.12 16.41
N MET A 28 -37.66 -27.82 16.18
CA MET A 28 -37.08 -27.07 15.07
C MET A 28 -35.55 -27.19 15.09
N THR A 29 -34.93 -26.95 16.25
CA THR A 29 -33.47 -27.03 16.43
C THR A 29 -32.91 -28.42 16.09
N VAL A 30 -33.61 -29.47 16.52
CA VAL A 30 -33.23 -30.86 16.18
C VAL A 30 -33.39 -31.12 14.69
N LEU A 31 -34.51 -30.71 14.10
CA LEU A 31 -34.80 -30.94 12.68
C LEU A 31 -33.86 -30.15 11.76
N LEU A 32 -33.43 -28.94 12.13
CA LEU A 32 -32.50 -28.13 11.32
C LEU A 32 -31.17 -28.84 11.05
N ARG A 33 -30.71 -29.67 12.00
CA ARG A 33 -29.47 -30.45 11.91
C ARG A 33 -29.60 -31.77 11.17
N THR A 34 -30.82 -32.16 10.78
CA THR A 34 -31.03 -33.39 9.99
C THR A 34 -30.61 -33.18 8.54
N ARG A 35 -30.10 -34.21 7.89
CA ARG A 35 -29.67 -34.11 6.48
C ARG A 35 -30.90 -33.92 5.58
N ALA A 36 -30.76 -33.14 4.51
CA ALA A 36 -31.85 -32.91 3.55
C ALA A 36 -32.40 -34.23 2.99
N SER A 37 -31.52 -35.20 2.75
CA SER A 37 -31.86 -36.55 2.29
C SER A 37 -32.82 -37.31 3.23
N ASP A 38 -32.83 -37.00 4.53
CA ASP A 38 -33.72 -37.61 5.51
C ASP A 38 -35.11 -36.94 5.57
N HIS A 39 -35.24 -35.71 5.05
CA HIS A 39 -36.47 -34.91 5.19
C HIS A 39 -37.67 -35.57 4.52
N ALA A 40 -37.48 -36.28 3.41
CA ALA A 40 -38.56 -37.02 2.76
C ALA A 40 -39.17 -38.10 3.68
N ASN A 41 -38.32 -38.79 4.45
CA ASN A 41 -38.76 -39.78 5.42
C ASN A 41 -39.38 -39.12 6.66
N LEU A 42 -38.77 -38.05 7.16
CA LEU A 42 -39.29 -37.28 8.30
C LEU A 42 -40.69 -36.70 8.03
N ARG A 43 -40.95 -36.20 6.83
CA ARG A 43 -42.30 -35.74 6.42
C ARG A 43 -43.35 -36.86 6.46
N ARG A 44 -42.97 -38.11 6.21
CA ARG A 44 -43.88 -39.26 6.26
C ARG A 44 -44.18 -39.71 7.70
N SER A 45 -43.32 -39.37 8.66
CA SER A 45 -43.43 -39.85 10.04
C SER A 45 -44.59 -39.25 10.84
N CYS A 46 -44.72 -37.91 10.88
CA CYS A 46 -45.73 -37.21 11.67
C CYS A 46 -46.14 -35.89 11.00
N LYS A 47 -47.43 -35.52 11.13
CA LYS A 47 -47.96 -34.26 10.63
C LYS A 47 -47.20 -33.05 11.20
N ARG A 48 -46.92 -33.03 12.51
CA ARG A 48 -46.18 -31.92 13.16
C ARG A 48 -44.78 -31.70 12.58
N ILE A 49 -44.04 -32.79 12.37
CA ILE A 49 -42.69 -32.75 11.76
C ILE A 49 -42.78 -32.28 10.31
N ARG A 50 -43.76 -32.77 9.55
CA ARG A 50 -44.01 -32.33 8.17
C ARG A 50 -44.33 -30.85 8.09
N ASP A 51 -45.28 -30.39 8.90
CA ASP A 51 -45.72 -28.99 8.93
C ASP A 51 -44.55 -28.07 9.31
N MET A 52 -43.68 -28.51 10.23
CA MET A 52 -42.47 -27.79 10.61
C MET A 52 -41.44 -27.74 9.47
N ILE A 53 -41.05 -28.88 8.88
CA ILE A 53 -40.10 -28.94 7.76
C ILE A 53 -40.62 -28.15 6.54
N ASP A 54 -41.93 -28.19 6.29
CA ASP A 54 -42.56 -27.50 5.17
C ASP A 54 -42.86 -26.02 5.48
N SER A 55 -42.62 -25.57 6.72
CA SER A 55 -42.76 -24.16 7.10
C SER A 55 -41.69 -23.29 6.43
N PHE A 56 -42.05 -22.03 6.18
CA PHE A 56 -41.09 -21.03 5.69
C PHE A 56 -39.97 -20.79 6.70
N GLN A 57 -40.31 -20.71 7.99
CA GLN A 57 -39.35 -20.47 9.06
C GLN A 57 -38.26 -21.54 9.09
N PHE A 58 -38.62 -22.82 8.96
CA PHE A 58 -37.63 -23.91 8.91
C PHE A 58 -36.65 -23.72 7.75
N ARG A 59 -37.14 -23.44 6.53
CA ARG A 59 -36.26 -23.23 5.37
C ARG A 59 -35.36 -22.01 5.55
N LYS A 60 -35.92 -20.90 6.04
CA LYS A 60 -35.16 -19.68 6.35
C LYS A 60 -34.03 -19.99 7.34
N GLU A 61 -34.35 -20.54 8.50
CA GLU A 61 -33.37 -20.88 9.54
C GLU A 61 -32.30 -21.86 9.05
N ARG A 62 -32.67 -22.82 8.20
CA ARG A 62 -31.72 -23.81 7.68
C ARG A 62 -30.73 -23.21 6.68
N GLY A 63 -31.19 -22.27 5.86
CA GLY A 63 -30.34 -21.48 4.98
C GLY A 63 -29.36 -20.60 5.76
N VAL A 64 -29.84 -19.98 6.85
CA VAL A 64 -29.05 -19.14 7.76
C VAL A 64 -27.98 -19.95 8.51
N GLN A 65 -28.35 -21.12 9.05
CA GLN A 65 -27.44 -21.93 9.86
C GLN A 65 -26.46 -22.79 9.05
N GLY A 66 -26.52 -22.74 7.71
CA GLY A 66 -25.58 -23.44 6.83
C GLY A 66 -25.77 -24.95 6.74
N PHE A 67 -26.83 -25.50 7.33
CA PHE A 67 -27.16 -26.93 7.23
C PHE A 67 -27.91 -27.28 5.95
N ALA A 68 -28.47 -26.28 5.26
CA ALA A 68 -29.25 -26.41 4.04
C ALA A 68 -28.42 -26.88 2.83
N GLU A 69 -29.02 -27.75 2.03
CA GLU A 69 -28.65 -27.88 0.63
C GLU A 69 -29.30 -26.71 -0.11
N VAL A 70 -28.49 -25.75 -0.56
CA VAL A 70 -28.96 -24.53 -1.23
C VAL A 70 -28.72 -24.65 -2.72
N ASP A 71 -29.73 -24.28 -3.50
CA ASP A 71 -29.66 -24.14 -4.94
C ASP A 71 -30.23 -22.78 -5.33
N VAL A 72 -29.70 -22.15 -6.38
CA VAL A 72 -30.08 -20.80 -6.78
C VAL A 72 -30.28 -20.74 -8.29
N ASP A 73 -31.50 -20.46 -8.70
CA ASP A 73 -31.83 -20.22 -10.10
C ASP A 73 -31.81 -18.71 -10.39
N LEU A 74 -31.16 -18.30 -11.48
CA LEU A 74 -31.34 -16.98 -12.06
C LEU A 74 -32.63 -16.99 -12.89
N LEU A 75 -33.56 -16.08 -12.57
CA LEU A 75 -34.81 -15.94 -13.31
C LEU A 75 -34.56 -15.34 -14.69
N SER A 76 -35.26 -15.86 -15.69
CA SER A 76 -35.24 -15.27 -17.03
C SER A 76 -35.83 -13.86 -17.01
N GLY A 77 -35.43 -13.01 -17.96
CA GLY A 77 -35.99 -11.64 -18.07
C GLY A 77 -37.52 -11.62 -18.19
N TYR A 78 -38.10 -12.67 -18.78
CA TYR A 78 -39.57 -12.84 -18.84
C TYR A 78 -40.18 -13.14 -17.47
N GLU A 79 -39.55 -13.99 -16.65
CA GLU A 79 -40.01 -14.28 -15.29
C GLU A 79 -39.86 -13.06 -14.38
N GLN A 80 -38.76 -12.31 -14.50
CA GLN A 80 -38.55 -11.05 -13.79
C GLN A 80 -39.67 -10.04 -14.15
N TYR A 81 -39.99 -9.92 -15.44
CA TYR A 81 -41.09 -9.07 -15.92
C TYR A 81 -42.47 -9.51 -15.41
N GLN A 82 -42.73 -10.81 -15.31
CA GLN A 82 -43.99 -11.30 -14.72
C GLN A 82 -44.10 -10.97 -13.24
N GLN A 83 -43.00 -10.98 -12.50
CA GLN A 83 -42.99 -10.63 -11.07
C GLN A 83 -43.15 -9.13 -10.84
N SER A 84 -42.55 -8.27 -11.67
CA SER A 84 -42.69 -6.82 -11.56
C SER A 84 -44.10 -6.32 -11.89
N LYS A 85 -44.80 -7.00 -12.82
CA LYS A 85 -46.18 -6.67 -13.25
C LYS A 85 -47.29 -6.84 -12.22
N MET A 86 -47.01 -7.43 -11.06
CA MET A 86 -47.99 -7.54 -9.97
C MET A 86 -48.11 -6.27 -9.12
N GLY A 87 -47.36 -5.19 -9.43
CA GLY A 87 -47.25 -3.99 -8.58
C GLY A 87 -47.71 -2.66 -9.18
N GLU A 88 -47.35 -2.31 -10.42
CA GLU A 88 -47.59 -0.98 -10.99
C GLU A 88 -47.62 -1.05 -12.54
N ASP A 89 -48.54 -0.32 -13.17
CA ASP A 89 -48.58 -0.17 -14.62
C ASP A 89 -47.29 0.52 -15.10
N PRO A 90 -46.63 0.03 -16.18
CA PRO A 90 -45.46 0.70 -16.72
C PRO A 90 -45.81 2.14 -17.09
N SER A 91 -45.03 3.10 -16.61
CA SER A 91 -45.13 4.50 -17.03
C SER A 91 -45.06 4.55 -18.55
N SER A 92 -46.10 5.11 -19.18
CA SER A 92 -46.24 5.18 -20.63
C SER A 92 -45.01 5.81 -21.30
N ASP A 93 -44.55 5.16 -22.35
CA ASP A 93 -43.38 5.44 -23.19
C ASP A 93 -43.36 6.87 -23.77
N ASP A 94 -42.87 7.86 -23.01
CA ASP A 94 -42.61 9.22 -23.53
C ASP A 94 -41.38 9.87 -22.86
N ASP A 95 -40.28 9.12 -22.68
CA ASP A 95 -38.98 9.74 -22.34
C ASP A 95 -37.90 9.35 -23.35
N GLU A 96 -37.86 10.13 -24.43
CA GLU A 96 -36.72 10.28 -25.33
C GLU A 96 -35.50 10.81 -24.55
N SER A 97 -34.73 9.93 -23.91
CA SER A 97 -33.44 10.31 -23.33
C SER A 97 -32.28 9.60 -24.04
N LEU A 98 -32.03 9.95 -25.30
CA LEU A 98 -30.73 9.74 -25.96
C LEU A 98 -29.58 10.52 -25.27
N GLY A 99 -29.89 11.34 -24.26
CA GLY A 99 -28.92 11.94 -23.35
C GLY A 99 -28.36 11.01 -22.26
N ARG A 100 -28.82 9.75 -22.17
CA ARG A 100 -28.36 8.78 -21.15
C ARG A 100 -27.05 8.07 -21.46
N ASN A 101 -26.40 8.28 -22.60
CA ASN A 101 -25.12 7.62 -22.87
C ASN A 101 -23.92 8.28 -22.15
N TYR A 102 -24.17 9.37 -21.45
CA TYR A 102 -23.24 9.99 -20.52
C TYR A 102 -23.89 10.04 -19.15
N ASP A 103 -23.27 9.42 -18.15
CA ASP A 103 -23.54 9.73 -16.74
C ASP A 103 -22.55 10.80 -16.25
N GLU A 104 -22.52 11.09 -14.95
CA GLU A 104 -21.57 12.04 -14.36
C GLU A 104 -20.08 11.62 -14.56
N LEU A 105 -19.83 10.43 -15.12
CA LEU A 105 -18.56 9.71 -15.07
C LEU A 105 -17.99 9.31 -16.44
N GLY A 106 -18.74 9.41 -17.55
CA GLY A 106 -18.22 9.18 -18.90
C GLY A 106 -19.20 8.50 -19.88
N TYR A 107 -18.68 7.97 -20.99
CA TYR A 107 -19.49 7.31 -22.04
C TYR A 107 -19.81 5.85 -21.69
N ILE A 108 -21.09 5.50 -21.59
CA ILE A 108 -21.61 4.19 -21.11
C ILE A 108 -21.21 2.98 -22.00
N CYS A 109 -20.60 3.18 -23.18
CA CYS A 109 -20.28 2.09 -24.10
C CYS A 109 -18.88 1.45 -23.93
N GLU A 110 -18.06 1.89 -22.97
CA GLU A 110 -16.69 1.35 -22.77
C GLU A 110 -16.63 0.18 -21.77
N TYR A 111 -17.74 -0.09 -21.06
CA TYR A 111 -17.86 -1.16 -20.07
C TYR A 111 -19.30 -1.67 -20.02
N ASN A 112 -19.49 -2.90 -19.51
CA ASN A 112 -20.83 -3.43 -19.30
C ASN A 112 -21.13 -3.45 -17.80
N ASP A 113 -22.25 -2.82 -17.41
CA ASP A 113 -22.70 -2.74 -16.04
C ASP A 113 -23.96 -3.60 -15.81
N TYR A 114 -23.97 -4.38 -14.73
CA TYR A 114 -25.05 -5.29 -14.40
C TYR A 114 -25.43 -5.16 -12.91
N SER A 115 -26.70 -4.89 -12.67
CA SER A 115 -27.28 -4.90 -11.32
C SER A 115 -28.19 -6.10 -11.16
N PHE A 116 -27.99 -6.83 -10.07
CA PHE A 116 -28.77 -7.99 -9.67
C PHE A 116 -29.46 -7.70 -8.34
N GLU A 117 -30.78 -7.73 -8.36
CA GLU A 117 -31.61 -7.51 -7.17
C GLU A 117 -32.26 -8.82 -6.71
N THR A 118 -32.96 -8.77 -5.58
CA THR A 118 -33.61 -9.91 -4.94
C THR A 118 -34.52 -10.71 -5.89
N ASP A 119 -35.23 -10.02 -6.78
CA ASP A 119 -36.17 -10.60 -7.73
C ASP A 119 -35.49 -11.26 -8.94
N CYS A 120 -34.18 -11.11 -9.09
CA CYS A 120 -33.43 -11.79 -10.13
C CYS A 120 -33.23 -13.28 -9.81
N PHE A 121 -33.40 -13.71 -8.55
CA PHE A 121 -33.06 -15.06 -8.10
C PHE A 121 -34.23 -15.80 -7.48
N ARG A 122 -34.22 -17.12 -7.64
CA ARG A 122 -35.05 -18.04 -6.88
C ARG A 122 -34.15 -18.98 -6.09
N VAL A 123 -34.14 -18.80 -4.77
CA VAL A 123 -33.35 -19.62 -3.85
C VAL A 123 -34.18 -20.83 -3.41
N TYR A 124 -33.60 -22.02 -3.48
CA TYR A 124 -34.16 -23.26 -2.96
C TYR A 124 -33.35 -23.74 -1.77
N VAL A 125 -34.06 -24.19 -0.74
CA VAL A 125 -33.51 -24.82 0.45
C VAL A 125 -34.08 -26.24 0.51
N ASP A 126 -33.19 -27.22 0.39
CA ASP A 126 -33.49 -28.66 0.33
C ASP A 126 -34.49 -29.01 -0.78
N GLY A 127 -34.25 -28.43 -1.96
CA GLY A 127 -35.08 -28.60 -3.15
C GLY A 127 -36.45 -27.91 -3.07
N ARG A 128 -36.67 -27.01 -2.08
CA ARG A 128 -37.90 -26.22 -1.97
C ARG A 128 -37.64 -24.73 -1.99
N PRO A 129 -38.43 -23.96 -2.76
CA PRO A 129 -38.24 -22.52 -2.87
C PRO A 129 -38.44 -21.75 -1.55
N LEU A 130 -37.58 -20.77 -1.35
CA LEU A 130 -37.61 -19.77 -0.30
C LEU A 130 -38.46 -18.59 -0.78
N HIS A 131 -39.78 -18.78 -0.84
CA HIS A 131 -40.74 -17.92 -1.55
C HIS A 131 -40.91 -16.46 -1.06
N LYS A 132 -40.13 -15.97 -0.10
CA LYS A 132 -40.34 -14.65 0.53
C LYS A 132 -39.02 -14.02 0.97
N ILE A 133 -38.38 -13.30 0.06
CA ILE A 133 -37.51 -12.19 0.39
C ILE A 133 -38.35 -10.95 -0.01
N GLU A 134 -39.18 -10.49 0.93
CA GLU A 134 -40.34 -9.62 0.61
C GLU A 134 -39.96 -8.16 0.39
N LYS A 135 -38.74 -7.74 0.73
CA LYS A 135 -38.28 -6.38 0.52
C LYS A 135 -37.23 -6.34 -0.57
N ARG A 136 -37.47 -5.52 -1.60
CA ARG A 136 -36.54 -5.28 -2.72
C ARG A 136 -35.15 -4.82 -2.26
N GLU A 137 -35.05 -4.22 -1.08
CA GLU A 137 -33.81 -3.69 -0.49
C GLU A 137 -32.93 -4.73 0.19
N GLU A 138 -33.29 -6.02 0.19
CA GLU A 138 -32.60 -7.03 1.02
C GLU A 138 -31.36 -7.64 0.33
N PHE A 139 -31.43 -7.97 -0.96
CA PHE A 139 -30.26 -8.41 -1.75
C PHE A 139 -29.95 -7.44 -2.88
N LYS A 140 -28.67 -7.06 -3.01
CA LYS A 140 -28.14 -6.26 -4.13
C LYS A 140 -26.72 -6.74 -4.48
N MET A 141 -26.49 -7.06 -5.74
CA MET A 141 -25.14 -7.28 -6.26
C MET A 141 -24.94 -6.48 -7.54
N HIS A 142 -23.90 -5.66 -7.55
CA HIS A 142 -23.57 -4.79 -8.67
C HIS A 142 -22.20 -5.18 -9.21
N VAL A 143 -22.14 -5.53 -10.48
CA VAL A 143 -20.92 -6.03 -11.13
C VAL A 143 -20.66 -5.31 -12.43
N ARG A 144 -19.38 -5.05 -12.69
CA ARG A 144 -18.89 -4.36 -13.87
C ARG A 144 -17.88 -5.22 -14.62
N LEU A 145 -18.01 -5.28 -15.94
CA LEU A 145 -17.01 -5.86 -16.83
C LEU A 145 -16.16 -4.74 -17.41
N LEU A 146 -14.89 -4.71 -17.00
CA LEU A 146 -13.90 -3.69 -17.38
C LEU A 146 -12.86 -4.33 -18.31
N PRO A 147 -12.57 -3.76 -19.48
CA PRO A 147 -11.55 -4.30 -20.36
C PRO A 147 -10.14 -4.09 -19.77
N LEU A 148 -9.36 -5.17 -19.67
CA LEU A 148 -7.95 -5.21 -19.30
C LEU A 148 -7.06 -4.94 -20.53
N CYS A 149 -7.19 -3.73 -21.09
CA CYS A 149 -6.40 -3.26 -22.23
C CYS A 149 -5.89 -1.83 -21.97
N ALA A 150 -4.95 -1.33 -22.77
CA ALA A 150 -4.53 0.06 -22.66
C ALA A 150 -5.59 1.00 -23.26
N PRO A 151 -6.02 2.08 -22.57
CA PRO A 151 -5.53 2.59 -21.29
C PRO A 151 -6.37 2.14 -20.06
N PHE A 152 -5.95 1.07 -19.37
CA PHE A 152 -6.73 0.44 -18.28
C PHE A 152 -6.87 1.35 -17.05
N TRP A 153 -5.80 2.10 -16.73
CA TRP A 153 -5.80 3.00 -15.59
C TRP A 153 -6.74 4.19 -15.79
N GLU A 154 -6.87 4.70 -17.02
CA GLU A 154 -7.82 5.77 -17.33
C GLU A 154 -9.25 5.32 -17.07
N LEU A 155 -9.59 4.09 -17.49
CA LEU A 155 -10.87 3.49 -17.15
C LEU A 155 -11.04 3.42 -15.63
N SER A 156 -10.07 2.87 -14.91
CA SER A 156 -10.15 2.69 -13.45
C SER A 156 -10.28 4.00 -12.67
N ASP A 157 -9.59 5.06 -13.11
CA ASP A 157 -9.58 6.40 -12.52
C ASP A 157 -10.94 7.10 -12.62
N CYS A 158 -11.63 6.94 -13.76
CA CYS A 158 -12.91 7.59 -14.01
C CYS A 158 -14.06 7.13 -13.08
N TYR A 159 -13.95 5.98 -12.42
CA TYR A 159 -15.08 5.43 -11.65
C TYR A 159 -15.09 5.86 -10.18
N ASN A 160 -14.05 5.49 -9.45
CA ASN A 160 -13.89 5.81 -8.04
C ASN A 160 -12.46 5.50 -7.57
N GLN A 161 -12.10 6.09 -6.42
CA GLN A 161 -10.80 5.90 -5.80
C GLN A 161 -10.47 4.42 -5.53
N THR A 162 -11.44 3.61 -5.11
CA THR A 162 -11.21 2.18 -4.80
C THR A 162 -10.76 1.39 -6.02
N LEU A 163 -11.37 1.65 -7.18
CA LEU A 163 -11.06 0.98 -8.43
C LEU A 163 -9.76 1.53 -9.04
N TYR A 164 -9.51 2.83 -8.92
CA TYR A 164 -8.20 3.42 -9.23
C TYR A 164 -7.08 2.79 -8.41
N ASP A 165 -7.25 2.68 -7.09
CA ASP A 165 -6.29 2.07 -6.18
C ASP A 165 -6.08 0.59 -6.55
N LEU A 166 -7.16 -0.14 -6.86
CA LEU A 166 -7.09 -1.52 -7.34
C LEU A 166 -6.29 -1.62 -8.65
N GLY A 167 -6.61 -0.78 -9.63
CA GLY A 167 -6.02 -0.78 -10.96
C GLY A 167 -4.53 -0.44 -10.94
N THR A 168 -4.13 0.55 -10.14
CA THR A 168 -2.73 0.97 -9.99
C THR A 168 -1.91 0.06 -9.08
N SER A 169 -2.54 -0.57 -8.08
CA SER A 169 -1.85 -1.45 -7.13
C SER A 169 -1.62 -2.86 -7.67
N LEU A 170 -2.60 -3.42 -8.40
CA LEU A 170 -2.61 -4.83 -8.76
C LEU A 170 -2.35 -5.10 -10.24
N PHE A 171 -2.46 -4.08 -11.09
CA PHE A 171 -2.33 -4.23 -12.55
C PHE A 171 -1.42 -3.14 -13.14
N THR A 172 -0.88 -3.43 -14.32
CA THR A 172 -0.22 -2.43 -15.16
C THR A 172 -1.27 -1.58 -15.89
N ASP A 173 -0.82 -0.50 -16.54
CA ASP A 173 -1.59 0.34 -17.47
C ASP A 173 -2.22 -0.46 -18.63
N LYS A 174 -1.65 -1.63 -18.94
CA LYS A 174 -2.13 -2.59 -19.93
C LYS A 174 -3.02 -3.70 -19.34
N GLY A 175 -3.41 -3.61 -18.06
CA GLY A 175 -4.25 -4.60 -17.39
C GLY A 175 -3.54 -5.93 -17.05
N LYS A 176 -2.20 -6.00 -17.16
CA LYS A 176 -1.45 -7.22 -16.74
C LYS A 176 -1.30 -7.23 -15.22
N PRO A 177 -1.49 -8.37 -14.53
CA PRO A 177 -1.27 -8.44 -13.09
C PRO A 177 0.18 -8.11 -12.70
N THR A 178 0.38 -7.33 -11.64
CA THR A 178 1.71 -6.99 -11.11
C THR A 178 2.10 -7.90 -9.93
N VAL A 179 1.10 -8.39 -9.20
CA VAL A 179 1.24 -9.12 -7.94
C VAL A 179 1.32 -10.64 -8.13
N VAL A 180 2.12 -11.31 -7.29
CA VAL A 180 2.49 -12.72 -7.46
C VAL A 180 1.29 -13.63 -7.25
N SER A 181 0.40 -13.33 -6.30
CA SER A 181 -0.75 -14.19 -6.03
C SER A 181 -1.69 -14.32 -7.23
N ILE A 182 -1.88 -13.22 -7.98
CA ILE A 182 -2.73 -13.21 -9.17
C ILE A 182 -2.00 -13.87 -10.35
N LYS A 183 -0.71 -13.56 -10.55
CA LYS A 183 0.11 -14.19 -11.59
C LYS A 183 0.16 -15.72 -11.45
N ASN A 184 0.30 -16.23 -10.24
CA ASN A 184 0.34 -17.68 -10.02
C ASN A 184 -1.02 -18.36 -10.27
N ALA A 185 -2.11 -17.62 -10.08
CA ALA A 185 -3.47 -18.12 -10.32
C ALA A 185 -3.83 -18.10 -11.81
N LEU A 186 -3.35 -17.09 -12.54
CA LEU A 186 -3.52 -16.95 -13.97
C LEU A 186 -2.31 -17.59 -14.66
N ASN A 187 -2.41 -18.86 -15.05
CA ASN A 187 -1.38 -19.51 -15.88
C ASN A 187 -0.97 -18.56 -17.01
N CYS A 188 0.25 -18.01 -16.94
CA CYS A 188 0.63 -16.74 -17.59
C CYS A 188 0.48 -16.77 -19.12
N ASP A 189 0.48 -17.98 -19.71
CA ASP A 189 0.38 -18.23 -21.15
C ASP A 189 -1.05 -18.07 -21.71
N ASP A 190 -2.09 -18.08 -20.86
CA ASP A 190 -3.52 -18.08 -21.27
C ASP A 190 -4.20 -16.70 -21.23
N PHE A 191 -3.45 -15.60 -21.03
CA PHE A 191 -3.99 -14.22 -20.93
C PHE A 191 -4.54 -13.66 -22.27
N SER A 192 -4.99 -14.51 -23.19
CA SER A 192 -5.29 -14.15 -24.59
C SER A 192 -6.75 -14.30 -25.02
N ALA A 193 -7.66 -14.87 -24.21
CA ALA A 193 -9.02 -15.19 -24.68
C ALA A 193 -10.14 -14.23 -24.21
N SER A 194 -10.06 -13.62 -23.02
CA SER A 194 -11.09 -12.66 -22.55
C SER A 194 -10.51 -11.63 -21.59
N GLN A 195 -10.01 -10.52 -22.14
CA GLN A 195 -9.31 -9.47 -21.39
C GLN A 195 -10.29 -8.60 -20.59
N ASN A 196 -11.10 -9.17 -19.70
CA ASN A 196 -11.92 -8.35 -18.80
C ASN A 196 -11.70 -8.70 -17.33
N LEU A 197 -11.78 -7.67 -16.50
CA LEU A 197 -11.92 -7.72 -15.05
C LEU A 197 -13.41 -7.65 -14.71
N LEU A 198 -13.92 -8.67 -14.00
CA LEU A 198 -15.26 -8.64 -13.40
C LEU A 198 -15.16 -8.04 -11.99
N TYR A 199 -15.36 -6.73 -11.88
CA TYR A 199 -15.33 -6.02 -10.61
C TYR A 199 -16.69 -6.08 -9.93
N ILE A 200 -16.74 -6.67 -8.73
CA ILE A 200 -17.92 -6.63 -7.86
C ILE A 200 -17.83 -5.33 -7.07
N GLN A 201 -18.67 -4.36 -7.41
CA GLN A 201 -18.69 -3.06 -6.75
C GLN A 201 -19.44 -3.14 -5.41
N ASP A 202 -20.66 -3.67 -5.45
CA ASP A 202 -21.51 -3.81 -4.27
C ASP A 202 -21.98 -5.26 -4.14
N PHE A 203 -21.99 -5.75 -2.91
CA PHE A 203 -22.59 -7.03 -2.57
C PHE A 203 -23.23 -6.89 -1.18
N VAL A 204 -24.56 -6.81 -1.17
CA VAL A 204 -25.40 -6.68 0.03
C VAL A 204 -26.27 -7.93 0.11
N LEU A 205 -26.19 -8.63 1.23
CA LEU A 205 -27.11 -9.71 1.56
C LEU A 205 -28.22 -9.25 2.51
N PRO A 206 -29.36 -9.97 2.54
CA PRO A 206 -30.35 -9.80 3.60
C PRO A 206 -29.68 -10.10 4.94
N PHE A 207 -30.04 -9.35 6.00
CA PHE A 207 -29.36 -9.41 7.29
C PHE A 207 -29.16 -10.84 7.80
N GLU A 208 -30.16 -11.70 7.67
CA GLU A 208 -30.11 -13.07 8.16
C GLU A 208 -29.10 -13.95 7.40
N TYR A 209 -28.74 -13.60 6.17
CA TYR A 209 -27.77 -14.35 5.37
C TYR A 209 -26.36 -13.77 5.38
N ARG A 210 -26.12 -12.67 6.10
CA ARG A 210 -24.79 -12.03 6.20
C ARG A 210 -23.80 -12.81 7.06
N PHE A 211 -24.31 -13.67 7.95
CA PHE A 211 -23.50 -14.51 8.82
C PHE A 211 -22.68 -15.53 8.02
N ILE A 212 -21.51 -15.89 8.55
CA ILE A 212 -20.57 -16.81 7.89
C ILE A 212 -21.16 -18.22 7.75
N GLU A 213 -22.06 -18.62 8.65
CA GLU A 213 -22.77 -19.89 8.63
C GLU A 213 -23.62 -20.03 7.36
N SER A 214 -24.23 -18.94 6.92
CA SER A 214 -25.14 -18.93 5.77
C SER A 214 -24.45 -19.40 4.49
N THR A 215 -25.09 -20.34 3.79
CA THR A 215 -24.64 -20.81 2.47
C THR A 215 -25.25 -20.01 1.32
N VAL A 216 -26.30 -19.22 1.57
CA VAL A 216 -27.05 -18.49 0.53
C VAL A 216 -26.16 -17.49 -0.20
N GLY A 217 -25.38 -16.69 0.53
CA GLY A 217 -24.46 -15.70 -0.05
C GLY A 217 -23.42 -16.31 -1.01
N PRO A 218 -22.63 -17.32 -0.58
CA PRO A 218 -21.68 -18.00 -1.46
C PRO A 218 -22.31 -18.56 -2.74
N TRP A 219 -23.53 -19.11 -2.67
CA TRP A 219 -24.24 -19.60 -3.86
C TRP A 219 -24.68 -18.48 -4.81
N LEU A 220 -25.17 -17.35 -4.26
CA LEU A 220 -25.52 -16.16 -5.06
C LEU A 220 -24.30 -15.58 -5.79
N ILE A 221 -23.14 -15.52 -5.13
CA ILE A 221 -21.89 -15.11 -5.76
C ILE A 221 -21.55 -16.08 -6.91
N ARG A 222 -21.64 -17.39 -6.66
CA ARG A 222 -21.31 -18.41 -7.67
C ARG A 222 -22.18 -18.37 -8.91
N ILE A 223 -23.49 -18.23 -8.76
CA ILE A 223 -24.38 -18.21 -9.93
C ILE A 223 -24.09 -16.99 -10.82
N ILE A 224 -23.70 -15.86 -10.22
CA ILE A 224 -23.29 -14.66 -10.96
C ILE A 224 -21.93 -14.90 -11.65
N LEU A 225 -20.94 -15.47 -10.96
CA LEU A 225 -19.67 -15.85 -11.60
C LEU A 225 -19.87 -16.84 -12.75
N GLN A 226 -20.84 -17.75 -12.63
CA GLN A 226 -21.19 -18.71 -13.69
C GLN A 226 -21.78 -18.01 -14.92
N LEU A 227 -22.64 -17.01 -14.71
CA LEU A 227 -23.24 -16.23 -15.79
C LEU A 227 -22.17 -15.56 -16.66
N PHE A 228 -21.09 -15.10 -16.03
CA PHE A 228 -19.98 -14.41 -16.70
C PHE A 228 -18.78 -15.31 -17.00
N GLN A 229 -18.86 -16.63 -16.85
CA GLN A 229 -17.69 -17.54 -16.86
C GLN A 229 -16.79 -17.46 -18.12
N HIS A 230 -17.32 -16.95 -19.24
CA HIS A 230 -16.60 -16.77 -20.50
C HIS A 230 -16.27 -15.32 -20.84
N LEU A 231 -16.58 -14.40 -19.93
CA LEU A 231 -16.50 -12.96 -20.15
C LEU A 231 -15.46 -12.27 -19.28
N TYR A 232 -14.84 -12.97 -18.32
CA TYR A 232 -13.79 -12.42 -17.47
C TYR A 232 -12.60 -13.37 -17.32
N THR A 233 -11.42 -12.79 -17.08
CA THR A 233 -10.20 -13.53 -16.70
C THR A 233 -10.01 -13.56 -15.19
N VAL A 234 -10.30 -12.44 -14.53
CA VAL A 234 -10.24 -12.32 -13.07
C VAL A 234 -11.48 -11.58 -12.58
N SER A 235 -12.07 -12.06 -11.49
CA SER A 235 -13.10 -11.34 -10.75
C SER A 235 -12.50 -10.81 -9.47
N MET A 236 -12.83 -9.57 -9.09
CA MET A 236 -12.32 -8.95 -7.88
C MET A 236 -13.43 -8.31 -7.06
N TYR A 237 -13.25 -8.36 -5.75
CA TYR A 237 -14.08 -7.65 -4.79
C TYR A 237 -13.18 -6.96 -3.75
N VAL A 238 -13.57 -5.75 -3.37
CA VAL A 238 -12.92 -5.01 -2.29
C VAL A 238 -13.87 -4.99 -1.08
N PRO A 239 -13.68 -5.88 -0.09
CA PRO A 239 -14.46 -5.86 1.14
C PRO A 239 -14.20 -4.57 1.90
N TYR A 240 -15.28 -3.96 2.36
CA TYR A 240 -15.25 -2.85 3.32
C TYR A 240 -14.40 -3.20 4.54
N ARG A 241 -13.70 -2.22 5.10
CA ARG A 241 -12.74 -2.43 6.20
C ARG A 241 -13.38 -3.13 7.40
N GLU A 242 -14.63 -2.81 7.67
CA GLU A 242 -15.43 -3.33 8.76
C GLU A 242 -16.01 -4.73 8.46
N THR A 243 -16.15 -5.13 7.19
CA THR A 243 -16.62 -6.46 6.75
C THR A 243 -15.50 -7.47 6.56
N GLN A 244 -14.25 -7.02 6.67
CA GLN A 244 -13.08 -7.90 6.63
C GLN A 244 -13.03 -8.87 7.82
N PHE A 245 -13.76 -8.58 8.90
CA PHE A 245 -13.61 -9.27 10.17
C PHE A 245 -14.95 -9.66 10.78
N THR A 246 -14.94 -10.73 11.57
CA THR A 246 -16.05 -10.99 12.49
C THR A 246 -16.16 -9.85 13.50
N LYS A 247 -17.36 -9.62 14.06
CA LYS A 247 -17.57 -8.60 15.10
C LYS A 247 -16.57 -8.70 16.25
N VAL A 248 -16.25 -9.92 16.69
CA VAL A 248 -15.27 -10.19 17.76
C VAL A 248 -13.85 -9.79 17.36
N GLU A 249 -13.44 -10.11 16.12
CA GLU A 249 -12.14 -9.72 15.57
C GLU A 249 -12.03 -8.19 15.41
N ALA A 250 -13.09 -7.55 14.92
CA ALA A 250 -13.17 -6.10 14.76
C ALA A 250 -13.12 -5.37 16.11
N GLU A 251 -13.83 -5.86 17.14
CA GLU A 251 -13.78 -5.31 18.50
C GLU A 251 -12.40 -5.46 19.14
N ALA A 252 -11.74 -6.61 18.93
CA ALA A 252 -10.36 -6.84 19.39
C ALA A 252 -9.37 -5.87 18.70
N GLU A 253 -9.56 -5.59 17.41
CA GLU A 253 -8.72 -4.64 16.66
C GLU A 253 -8.99 -3.18 17.08
N LYS A 254 -10.26 -2.81 17.30
CA LYS A 254 -10.65 -1.49 17.82
C LYS A 254 -10.05 -1.22 19.21
N GLY A 255 -9.98 -2.24 20.07
CA GLY A 255 -9.33 -2.13 21.39
C GLY A 255 -7.81 -1.86 21.32
N GLN A 256 -7.16 -2.12 20.19
CA GLN A 256 -5.73 -1.87 19.98
C GLN A 256 -5.44 -0.52 19.31
N ARG A 257 -6.42 0.07 18.61
CA ARG A 257 -6.26 1.34 17.89
C ARG A 257 -6.79 2.50 18.72
N PHE A 258 -5.87 3.33 19.23
CA PHE A 258 -6.25 4.66 19.70
C PHE A 258 -6.36 5.58 18.50
N VAL A 259 -7.59 5.98 18.18
CA VAL A 259 -7.85 6.99 17.15
C VAL A 259 -7.66 8.36 17.79
N PHE A 260 -6.66 9.10 17.32
CA PHE A 260 -6.63 10.55 17.50
C PHE A 260 -7.36 11.15 16.30
N ALA A 261 -8.43 11.88 16.59
CA ALA A 261 -9.17 12.62 15.58
C ALA A 261 -8.36 13.88 15.23
N ASP A 262 -7.75 13.90 14.06
CA ASP A 262 -7.38 15.15 13.42
C ASP A 262 -8.67 15.86 12.95
N GLU A 263 -8.62 17.19 12.83
CA GLU A 263 -9.74 17.99 12.33
C GLU A 263 -10.06 17.58 10.88
N LYS A 264 -11.21 16.90 10.72
CA LYS A 264 -11.73 16.45 9.42
C LYS A 264 -12.24 17.65 8.62
N THR A 265 -11.93 17.68 7.32
CA THR A 265 -12.49 18.67 6.40
C THR A 265 -13.96 18.35 6.07
N ASP A 266 -14.71 19.29 5.50
CA ASP A 266 -16.12 19.06 5.12
C ASP A 266 -16.27 17.92 4.09
N ALA A 267 -15.29 17.74 3.21
CA ALA A 267 -15.24 16.60 2.28
C ALA A 267 -15.03 15.26 3.03
N ASP A 268 -14.18 15.27 4.07
CA ASP A 268 -13.98 14.09 4.93
C ASP A 268 -15.24 13.78 5.74
N LEU A 269 -16.03 14.80 6.12
CA LEU A 269 -17.30 14.60 6.84
C LEU A 269 -18.36 13.97 5.95
N GLN A 270 -18.52 14.44 4.71
CA GLN A 270 -19.48 13.86 3.77
C GLN A 270 -19.08 12.43 3.38
N ALA A 271 -17.80 12.19 3.11
CA ALA A 271 -17.29 10.84 2.87
C ALA A 271 -17.47 9.93 4.10
N GLU A 272 -17.33 10.46 5.32
CA GLU A 272 -17.58 9.71 6.55
C GLU A 272 -19.07 9.39 6.73
N GLU A 273 -19.99 10.30 6.42
CA GLU A 273 -21.45 10.04 6.49
C GLU A 273 -21.85 8.96 5.48
N GLU A 274 -21.41 9.06 4.23
CA GLU A 274 -21.65 8.02 3.22
C GLU A 274 -21.04 6.68 3.61
N ARG A 275 -19.86 6.72 4.22
CA ARG A 275 -19.21 5.54 4.79
C ARG A 275 -20.00 4.99 5.97
N GLN A 276 -20.56 5.84 6.82
CA GLN A 276 -21.33 5.43 7.99
C GLN A 276 -22.65 4.78 7.59
N VAL A 277 -23.39 5.35 6.63
CA VAL A 277 -24.61 4.75 6.07
C VAL A 277 -24.31 3.41 5.41
N ARG A 278 -23.22 3.32 4.62
CA ARG A 278 -22.75 2.04 4.09
C ARG A 278 -22.35 1.07 5.22
N ASN A 279 -21.64 1.55 6.24
CA ASN A 279 -21.21 0.72 7.36
C ASN A 279 -22.40 0.14 8.12
N GLU A 280 -23.45 0.91 8.42
CA GLU A 280 -24.69 0.40 9.03
C GLU A 280 -25.34 -0.69 8.15
N LEU A 281 -25.27 -0.54 6.83
CA LEU A 281 -25.72 -1.55 5.87
C LEU A 281 -24.82 -2.78 5.80
N PHE A 282 -23.55 -2.70 6.20
CA PHE A 282 -22.55 -3.76 5.99
C PHE A 282 -21.99 -4.37 7.28
N GLU A 283 -22.28 -3.81 8.46
CA GLU A 283 -21.69 -4.11 9.78
C GLU A 283 -21.65 -5.60 10.21
N HIS A 284 -22.29 -6.49 9.46
CA HIS A 284 -22.41 -7.92 9.76
C HIS A 284 -22.05 -8.86 8.62
N GLN A 285 -21.60 -8.36 7.47
CA GLN A 285 -21.22 -9.22 6.35
C GLN A 285 -19.77 -9.67 6.49
N ASP A 286 -19.53 -10.98 6.56
CA ASP A 286 -18.19 -11.55 6.69
C ASP A 286 -17.59 -11.82 5.30
N MET A 287 -16.43 -11.23 5.00
CA MET A 287 -15.74 -11.46 3.72
C MET A 287 -15.41 -12.93 3.45
N ARG A 288 -15.37 -13.80 4.47
CA ARG A 288 -15.19 -15.25 4.30
C ARG A 288 -16.30 -15.90 3.49
N GLN A 289 -17.44 -15.24 3.28
CA GLN A 289 -18.44 -15.69 2.30
C GLN A 289 -17.87 -15.76 0.87
N PHE A 290 -16.96 -14.85 0.52
CA PHE A 290 -16.24 -14.90 -0.76
C PHE A 290 -15.26 -16.07 -0.80
N PHE A 291 -14.54 -16.35 0.29
CA PHE A 291 -13.68 -17.53 0.35
C PHE A 291 -14.48 -18.83 0.20
N ARG A 292 -15.69 -18.89 0.78
CA ARG A 292 -16.60 -20.02 0.57
C ARG A 292 -17.04 -20.16 -0.89
N ALA A 293 -17.25 -19.05 -1.60
CA ALA A 293 -17.52 -19.04 -3.02
C ALA A 293 -16.29 -19.45 -3.87
N GLY A 294 -15.10 -19.42 -3.27
CA GLY A 294 -13.81 -19.83 -3.81
C GLY A 294 -12.88 -18.69 -4.22
N PHE A 295 -13.12 -17.48 -3.70
CA PHE A 295 -12.17 -16.38 -3.81
C PHE A 295 -10.91 -16.65 -2.97
N HIS A 296 -9.81 -16.06 -3.40
CA HIS A 296 -8.54 -15.99 -2.69
C HIS A 296 -8.26 -14.55 -2.30
N GLN A 297 -7.59 -14.33 -1.17
CA GLN A 297 -7.08 -13.00 -0.83
C GLN A 297 -5.79 -12.72 -1.60
N VAL A 298 -5.62 -11.47 -2.06
CA VAL A 298 -4.33 -10.99 -2.53
C VAL A 298 -3.39 -10.93 -1.34
N ASN A 299 -2.50 -11.92 -1.23
CA ASN A 299 -1.57 -12.07 -0.11
C ASN A 299 -0.16 -11.57 -0.48
N ASP A 300 -0.11 -10.51 -1.30
CA ASP A 300 1.12 -9.83 -1.64
C ASP A 300 1.42 -8.74 -0.60
N ARG A 301 2.59 -8.83 0.00
CA ARG A 301 2.90 -8.02 1.19
C ARG A 301 2.96 -6.52 0.90
N SER A 302 3.40 -6.14 -0.29
CA SER A 302 3.38 -4.74 -0.75
C SER A 302 1.95 -4.19 -0.69
N ILE A 303 0.96 -5.01 -1.02
CA ILE A 303 -0.46 -4.63 -1.01
C ILE A 303 -1.01 -4.61 0.41
N VAL A 304 -0.79 -5.66 1.20
CA VAL A 304 -1.34 -5.79 2.56
C VAL A 304 -0.85 -4.67 3.49
N GLU A 305 0.38 -4.19 3.31
CA GLU A 305 0.95 -3.14 4.16
C GLU A 305 0.64 -1.72 3.67
N THR A 306 0.54 -1.50 2.35
CA THR A 306 0.30 -0.17 1.78
C THR A 306 -1.18 0.15 1.63
N SER A 307 -2.00 -0.83 1.27
CA SER A 307 -3.42 -0.62 1.00
C SER A 307 -4.24 -0.55 2.28
N GLY A 308 -5.26 0.29 2.26
CA GLY A 308 -6.34 0.26 3.27
C GLY A 308 -7.34 -0.88 3.06
N TYR A 309 -7.18 -1.66 1.98
CA TYR A 309 -8.15 -2.65 1.51
C TYR A 309 -7.59 -4.08 1.51
N SER A 310 -8.47 -5.04 1.77
CA SER A 310 -8.17 -6.47 1.65
C SER A 310 -8.71 -7.01 0.32
N TYR A 311 -7.97 -6.88 -0.77
CA TYR A 311 -8.45 -7.36 -2.07
C TYR A 311 -8.67 -8.88 -2.08
N VAL A 312 -9.82 -9.31 -2.57
CA VAL A 312 -10.09 -10.73 -2.85
C VAL A 312 -10.37 -10.91 -4.34
N PHE A 313 -9.92 -12.03 -4.90
CA PHE A 313 -10.04 -12.33 -6.31
C PHE A 313 -10.44 -13.78 -6.56
N ALA A 314 -11.07 -14.04 -7.70
CA ALA A 314 -11.37 -15.38 -8.20
C ALA A 314 -11.08 -15.47 -9.69
N ILE A 315 -10.83 -16.69 -10.17
CA ILE A 315 -10.62 -17.01 -11.59
C ILE A 315 -11.70 -18.00 -12.03
N PRO A 316 -12.05 -18.09 -13.33
CA PRO A 316 -13.15 -18.93 -13.82
C PRO A 316 -13.10 -20.39 -13.35
N GLN A 317 -11.92 -20.94 -13.07
CA GLN A 317 -11.69 -22.29 -12.56
C GLN A 317 -12.39 -22.56 -11.22
N VAL A 318 -12.70 -21.51 -10.45
CA VAL A 318 -13.42 -21.59 -9.18
C VAL A 318 -14.78 -22.31 -9.33
N MET A 319 -15.39 -22.21 -10.51
CA MET A 319 -16.70 -22.83 -10.80
C MET A 319 -16.69 -24.35 -10.68
N ASN A 320 -15.53 -24.98 -10.83
CA ASN A 320 -15.37 -26.44 -10.77
C ASN A 320 -15.11 -26.96 -9.36
N GLN A 321 -14.81 -26.08 -8.40
CA GLN A 321 -14.54 -26.46 -7.02
C GLN A 321 -15.86 -26.57 -6.26
N PRO A 322 -15.99 -27.31 -5.15
CA PRO A 322 -17.16 -27.21 -4.27
C PRO A 322 -17.12 -25.90 -3.45
N ILE A 323 -18.29 -25.43 -2.98
CA ILE A 323 -18.35 -24.36 -1.96
C ILE A 323 -17.72 -24.88 -0.68
N LEU A 324 -16.84 -24.08 -0.08
CA LEU A 324 -16.17 -24.47 1.17
C LEU A 324 -17.17 -24.55 2.33
N SER A 325 -16.94 -25.53 3.19
CA SER A 325 -17.61 -25.60 4.48
C SER A 325 -17.20 -24.43 5.39
N LEU A 326 -18.00 -24.18 6.43
CA LEU A 326 -17.69 -23.17 7.46
C LEU A 326 -16.31 -23.43 8.09
N GLU A 327 -16.01 -24.68 8.43
CA GLU A 327 -14.73 -25.06 9.06
C GLU A 327 -13.53 -24.82 8.14
N GLU A 328 -13.68 -25.08 6.84
CA GLU A 328 -12.62 -24.82 5.85
C GLU A 328 -12.39 -23.32 5.67
N ALA A 329 -13.46 -22.54 5.54
CA ALA A 329 -13.35 -21.08 5.40
C ALA A 329 -12.72 -20.42 6.64
N MET A 330 -13.02 -20.93 7.84
CA MET A 330 -12.42 -20.44 9.08
C MET A 330 -10.92 -20.77 9.21
N LYS A 331 -10.43 -21.80 8.51
CA LYS A 331 -9.00 -22.15 8.48
C LYS A 331 -8.20 -21.27 7.53
N ILE A 332 -8.84 -20.53 6.63
CA ILE A 332 -8.16 -19.63 5.71
C ILE A 332 -7.64 -18.43 6.51
N PRO A 333 -6.31 -18.24 6.62
CA PRO A 333 -5.77 -17.09 7.31
C PRO A 333 -6.08 -15.84 6.50
N ILE A 334 -6.64 -14.84 7.17
CA ILE A 334 -6.79 -13.50 6.61
C ILE A 334 -5.45 -12.79 6.77
N ALA A 335 -4.82 -12.45 5.66
CA ALA A 335 -3.66 -11.57 5.65
C ALA A 335 -4.07 -10.21 6.22
N ARG A 336 -3.32 -9.74 7.21
CA ARG A 336 -3.58 -8.49 7.93
C ARG A 336 -2.39 -7.59 7.81
N LYS A 337 -2.65 -6.29 7.76
CA LYS A 337 -1.62 -5.29 8.04
C LYS A 337 -1.02 -5.60 9.39
N THR A 338 0.30 -5.63 9.48
CA THR A 338 0.91 -5.98 10.76
C THR A 338 0.56 -4.91 11.78
N PRO A 339 0.07 -5.29 12.98
CA PRO A 339 -0.24 -4.32 14.00
C PRO A 339 1.00 -3.48 14.27
N THR A 340 0.94 -2.20 13.86
CA THR A 340 1.99 -1.25 14.17
C THR A 340 2.01 -1.09 15.68
N ARG A 341 3.22 -1.06 16.25
CA ARG A 341 3.36 -0.80 17.69
C ARG A 341 2.68 0.55 18.00
N PRO A 342 2.01 0.69 19.17
CA PRO A 342 1.34 1.93 19.53
C PRO A 342 2.30 3.11 19.46
N GLU A 343 1.76 4.29 19.15
CA GLU A 343 2.56 5.53 19.12
C GLU A 343 3.30 5.76 20.44
N PRO A 344 4.54 6.31 20.39
CA PRO A 344 5.25 6.71 21.58
C PRO A 344 4.37 7.62 22.45
N ARG A 345 4.41 7.41 23.77
CA ARG A 345 3.69 8.22 24.76
C ARG A 345 4.63 8.76 25.82
N GLY A 346 4.23 9.85 26.47
CA GLY A 346 5.03 10.50 27.52
C GLY A 346 6.43 10.84 27.02
N LEU A 347 7.46 10.50 27.81
CA LEU A 347 8.85 10.81 27.48
C LEU A 347 9.32 10.22 26.14
N ALA A 348 8.79 9.07 25.72
CA ALA A 348 9.14 8.47 24.43
C ALA A 348 8.63 9.33 23.26
N ARG A 349 7.44 9.93 23.40
CA ARG A 349 6.91 10.91 22.45
C ARG A 349 7.71 12.20 22.45
N ASP A 350 8.07 12.68 23.64
CA ASP A 350 8.86 13.91 23.78
C ASP A 350 10.23 13.75 23.09
N LEU A 351 10.88 12.60 23.27
CA LEU A 351 12.15 12.29 22.61
C LEU A 351 11.97 12.14 21.09
N TRP A 352 10.91 11.46 20.63
CA TRP A 352 10.59 11.33 19.19
C TRP A 352 10.38 12.70 18.53
N LEU A 353 9.53 13.55 19.13
CA LEU A 353 9.23 14.89 18.63
C LEU A 353 10.47 15.78 18.61
N LEU A 354 11.27 15.72 19.68
CA LEU A 354 12.53 16.42 19.76
C LEU A 354 13.42 16.00 18.59
N VAL A 355 13.77 14.73 18.49
CA VAL A 355 14.70 14.23 17.46
C VAL A 355 14.17 14.48 16.04
N LYS A 356 12.86 14.40 15.82
CA LYS A 356 12.26 14.79 14.53
C LYS A 356 12.51 16.25 14.18
N ARG A 357 12.28 17.18 15.12
CA ARG A 357 12.58 18.61 14.93
C ARG A 357 14.05 18.82 14.62
N GLN A 358 14.92 18.20 15.41
CA GLN A 358 16.37 18.28 15.27
C GLN A 358 16.85 17.76 13.90
N THR A 359 16.29 16.65 13.41
CA THR A 359 16.59 16.14 12.07
C THR A 359 16.22 17.12 10.97
N ILE A 360 15.06 17.79 11.07
CA ILE A 360 14.63 18.79 10.08
C ILE A 360 15.60 19.98 10.07
N GLU A 361 15.90 20.54 11.24
CA GLU A 361 16.83 21.67 11.38
C GLU A 361 18.23 21.33 10.84
N TRP A 362 18.71 20.12 11.13
CA TRP A 362 19.99 19.62 10.61
C TRP A 362 20.00 19.55 9.09
N ASN A 363 18.94 18.99 8.48
CA ASN A 363 18.85 18.87 7.03
C ASN A 363 18.81 20.24 6.33
N ASP A 364 18.13 21.21 6.92
CA ASP A 364 18.14 22.60 6.45
C ASP A 364 19.53 23.22 6.54
N MET A 365 20.28 22.91 7.60
CA MET A 365 21.66 23.34 7.76
C MET A 365 22.60 22.67 6.76
N ILE A 366 22.49 21.35 6.53
CA ILE A 366 23.28 20.65 5.51
C ILE A 366 23.02 21.24 4.13
N LYS A 367 21.76 21.49 3.77
CA LYS A 367 21.42 22.12 2.49
C LYS A 367 22.10 23.48 2.32
N LYS A 368 22.04 24.35 3.34
CA LYS A 368 22.75 25.63 3.35
C LYS A 368 24.26 25.46 3.28
N SER A 369 24.81 24.42 3.92
CA SER A 369 26.23 24.11 3.89
C SER A 369 26.67 23.63 2.51
N ASP A 370 25.87 22.80 1.82
CA ASP A 370 26.16 22.33 0.47
C ASP A 370 26.11 23.49 -0.53
N ASP A 371 25.18 24.42 -0.37
CA ASP A 371 25.14 25.68 -1.13
C ASP A 371 26.40 26.57 -0.89
N LEU A 372 27.09 26.35 0.23
CA LEU A 372 28.35 26.98 0.62
C LEU A 372 29.57 26.11 0.33
N ARG A 373 29.45 24.88 -0.20
CA ARG A 373 30.63 24.09 -0.61
C ARG A 373 31.20 24.53 -1.94
N VAL A 374 30.38 25.15 -2.78
CA VAL A 374 30.81 25.76 -4.04
C VAL A 374 31.28 27.19 -3.73
N PRO A 375 32.57 27.52 -3.94
CA PRO A 375 33.09 28.87 -3.80
C PRO A 375 32.20 29.88 -4.53
N PHE A 376 32.00 31.07 -3.95
CA PHE A 376 31.14 32.07 -4.56
C PHE A 376 31.57 32.42 -5.99
N ILE A 377 32.87 32.42 -6.26
CA ILE A 377 33.45 32.67 -7.59
C ILE A 377 33.07 31.57 -8.60
N GLU A 378 32.90 30.33 -8.15
CA GLU A 378 32.53 29.19 -9.01
C GLU A 378 31.03 29.12 -9.29
N LYS A 379 30.21 29.90 -8.59
CA LYS A 379 28.77 29.95 -8.86
C LYS A 379 28.54 30.54 -10.26
N PRO A 380 27.59 30.01 -11.06
CA PRO A 380 27.46 30.33 -12.48
C PRO A 380 27.41 31.84 -12.78
N PHE A 381 26.74 32.62 -11.93
CA PHE A 381 26.65 34.07 -12.06
C PHE A 381 28.02 34.77 -11.94
N PHE A 382 28.80 34.42 -10.91
CA PHE A 382 30.12 35.02 -10.68
C PHE A 382 31.17 34.45 -11.63
N ALA A 383 31.12 33.16 -11.94
CA ALA A 383 32.01 32.51 -12.89
C ALA A 383 31.90 33.15 -14.28
N ARG A 384 30.66 33.44 -14.73
CA ARG A 384 30.43 34.14 -16.00
C ARG A 384 31.05 35.53 -16.00
N ARG A 385 30.78 36.33 -14.96
CA ARG A 385 31.28 37.69 -14.85
C ARG A 385 32.80 37.74 -14.71
N TYR A 386 33.39 36.79 -13.98
CA TYR A 386 34.84 36.65 -13.88
C TYR A 386 35.47 36.31 -15.23
N ASN A 387 34.85 35.42 -16.02
CA ASN A 387 35.32 35.10 -17.37
C ASN A 387 35.19 36.30 -18.33
N GLU A 388 34.10 37.06 -18.26
CA GLU A 388 33.92 38.29 -19.05
C GLU A 388 35.06 39.29 -18.76
N VAL A 389 35.36 39.54 -17.48
CA VAL A 389 36.46 40.44 -17.12
C VAL A 389 37.83 39.88 -17.55
N LYS A 390 38.01 38.56 -17.48
CA LYS A 390 39.24 37.91 -17.95
C LYS A 390 39.42 38.04 -19.47
N GLU A 391 38.32 38.00 -20.23
CA GLU A 391 38.32 38.28 -21.66
C GLU A 391 38.68 39.75 -21.94
N ASP A 392 38.12 40.70 -21.19
CA ASP A 392 38.46 42.12 -21.32
C ASP A 392 39.95 42.38 -21.02
N VAL A 393 40.49 41.77 -19.96
CA VAL A 393 41.93 41.82 -19.64
C VAL A 393 42.77 41.24 -20.78
N GLN A 394 42.34 40.15 -21.39
CA GLN A 394 43.04 39.55 -22.52
C GLN A 394 42.98 40.44 -23.76
N GLN A 395 41.84 41.07 -24.05
CA GLN A 395 41.72 42.03 -25.16
C GLN A 395 42.65 43.23 -24.98
N LEU A 396 42.75 43.79 -23.78
CA LEU A 396 43.69 44.88 -23.48
C LEU A 396 45.15 44.43 -23.64
N LYS A 397 45.45 43.17 -23.33
CA LYS A 397 46.77 42.58 -23.50
C LYS A 397 47.13 42.43 -24.99
N ASP A 398 46.21 41.90 -25.79
CA ASP A 398 46.37 41.77 -27.23
C ASP A 398 46.52 43.16 -27.89
N GLN A 399 45.74 44.15 -27.43
CA GLN A 399 45.86 45.53 -27.88
C GLN A 399 47.23 46.15 -27.51
N GLU A 400 47.75 45.92 -26.31
CA GLU A 400 49.11 46.36 -25.93
C GLU A 400 50.17 45.74 -26.87
N ASP A 401 50.03 44.46 -27.20
CA ASP A 401 50.95 43.73 -28.07
C ASP A 401 50.90 44.25 -29.52
N GLU A 402 49.72 44.55 -30.06
CA GLU A 402 49.56 45.18 -31.38
C GLU A 402 50.17 46.59 -31.45
N ILE A 403 49.98 47.40 -30.41
CA ILE A 403 50.61 48.72 -30.30
C ILE A 403 52.12 48.58 -30.25
N ASN A 404 52.65 47.59 -29.50
CA ASN A 404 54.08 47.29 -29.45
C ASN A 404 54.66 46.95 -30.82
N ILE A 405 53.98 46.10 -31.59
CA ILE A 405 54.40 45.76 -32.96
C ILE A 405 54.42 47.02 -33.84
N SER A 406 53.41 47.89 -33.72
CA SER A 406 53.31 49.13 -34.48
C SER A 406 54.42 50.14 -34.14
N ILE A 407 54.77 50.28 -32.85
CA ILE A 407 55.90 51.09 -32.38
C ILE A 407 57.21 50.57 -32.99
N GLN A 408 57.45 49.26 -32.93
CA GLN A 408 58.65 48.65 -33.52
C GLN A 408 58.75 48.92 -35.02
N GLN A 409 57.63 48.89 -35.74
CA GLN A 409 57.61 49.17 -37.17
C GLN A 409 57.88 50.65 -37.50
N ARG A 410 57.25 51.61 -36.81
CA ARG A 410 57.54 53.04 -37.01
C ARG A 410 59.00 53.38 -36.72
N ASN A 411 59.56 52.80 -35.66
CA ASN A 411 60.96 52.98 -35.30
C ASN A 411 61.91 52.46 -36.40
N ARG A 412 61.59 51.33 -37.05
CA ARG A 412 62.35 50.83 -38.22
C ARG A 412 62.28 51.75 -39.43
N GLU A 413 61.17 52.47 -39.59
CA GLU A 413 60.93 53.40 -40.69
C GLU A 413 61.44 54.82 -40.40
N GLY A 414 62.02 55.08 -39.22
CA GLY A 414 62.50 56.40 -38.81
C GLY A 414 61.39 57.42 -38.56
N ARG A 415 60.17 56.96 -38.26
CA ARG A 415 59.01 57.81 -37.94
C ARG A 415 58.87 57.98 -36.43
N ASP A 416 58.31 59.12 -36.02
CA ASP A 416 57.98 59.38 -34.60
C ASP A 416 56.88 58.43 -34.11
N ALA A 417 57.12 57.81 -32.95
CA ALA A 417 56.24 56.85 -32.29
C ALA A 417 55.64 57.38 -30.98
N GLY A 418 55.88 58.65 -30.61
CA GLY A 418 55.47 59.20 -29.30
C GLY A 418 53.98 59.01 -28.97
N GLU A 419 53.08 59.26 -29.92
CA GLU A 419 51.63 59.05 -29.73
C GLU A 419 51.25 57.59 -29.46
N LEU A 420 51.99 56.63 -30.04
CA LEU A 420 51.75 55.20 -29.82
C LEU A 420 52.29 54.75 -28.46
N GLU A 421 53.41 55.32 -28.00
CA GLU A 421 53.93 55.06 -26.66
C GLU A 421 52.96 55.55 -25.58
N GLU A 422 52.37 56.74 -25.75
CA GLU A 422 51.35 57.26 -24.83
C GLU A 422 50.09 56.37 -24.81
N LEU A 423 49.62 55.93 -25.99
CA LEU A 423 48.48 55.01 -26.09
C LEU A 423 48.78 53.66 -25.43
N ARG A 424 49.99 53.10 -25.64
CA ARG A 424 50.41 51.85 -25.01
C ARG A 424 50.38 51.97 -23.48
N GLU A 425 50.93 53.04 -22.94
CA GLU A 425 50.96 53.24 -21.49
C GLU A 425 49.54 53.37 -20.92
N LYS A 426 48.63 54.03 -21.65
CA LYS A 426 47.22 54.12 -21.26
C LYS A 426 46.53 52.75 -21.21
N VAL A 427 46.68 51.93 -22.25
CA VAL A 427 46.13 50.55 -22.31
C VAL A 427 46.74 49.68 -21.22
N ARG A 428 48.05 49.84 -20.98
CA ARG A 428 48.76 49.11 -19.93
C ARG A 428 48.21 49.45 -18.54
N VAL A 429 48.05 50.74 -18.23
CA VAL A 429 47.48 51.19 -16.94
C VAL A 429 46.06 50.66 -16.77
N GLU A 430 45.21 50.78 -17.79
CA GLU A 430 43.84 50.29 -17.76
C GLU A 430 43.77 48.77 -17.53
N ARG A 431 44.65 47.99 -18.18
CA ARG A 431 44.77 46.54 -17.92
C ARG A 431 45.16 46.26 -16.47
N PHE A 432 46.19 46.94 -15.96
CA PHE A 432 46.65 46.75 -14.57
C PHE A 432 45.56 47.10 -13.55
N GLU A 433 44.83 48.20 -13.75
CA GLU A 433 43.70 48.58 -12.89
C GLU A 433 42.58 47.54 -12.94
N LEU A 434 42.28 46.99 -14.12
CA LEU A 434 41.25 45.94 -14.26
C LEU A 434 41.68 44.63 -13.61
N GLU A 435 42.93 44.22 -13.78
CA GLU A 435 43.52 43.04 -13.13
C GLU A 435 43.49 43.19 -11.60
N GLU A 436 43.98 44.32 -11.07
CA GLU A 436 44.01 44.60 -9.62
C GLU A 436 42.60 44.62 -9.01
N ASN A 437 41.64 45.26 -9.68
CA ASN A 437 40.25 45.27 -9.22
C ASN A 437 39.62 43.87 -9.24
N THR A 438 39.96 43.06 -10.23
CA THR A 438 39.44 41.68 -10.34
C THR A 438 40.00 40.80 -9.22
N ASP A 439 41.31 40.87 -8.99
CA ASP A 439 41.99 40.14 -7.92
C ASP A 439 41.45 40.55 -6.54
N GLU A 440 41.22 41.85 -6.32
CA GLU A 440 40.63 42.37 -5.09
C GLU A 440 39.21 41.83 -4.86
N VAL A 441 38.35 41.84 -5.88
CA VAL A 441 37.00 41.28 -5.79
C VAL A 441 37.03 39.78 -5.52
N CYS A 442 37.90 39.04 -6.20
CA CYS A 442 38.09 37.61 -5.95
C CYS A 442 38.53 37.34 -4.51
N ARG A 443 39.48 38.11 -3.98
CA ARG A 443 39.91 38.01 -2.58
C ARG A 443 38.75 38.29 -1.62
N ILE A 444 37.99 39.36 -1.83
CA ILE A 444 36.82 39.70 -1.00
C ILE A 444 35.78 38.57 -1.02
N LEU A 445 35.52 37.97 -2.19
CA LEU A 445 34.57 36.87 -2.32
C LEU A 445 35.07 35.58 -1.65
N GLN A 446 36.37 35.29 -1.74
CA GLN A 446 37.00 34.17 -1.04
C GLN A 446 36.96 34.35 0.48
N ASP A 447 37.36 35.52 0.98
CA ASP A 447 37.31 35.85 2.41
C ASP A 447 35.87 35.78 2.95
N ALA A 448 34.90 36.29 2.19
CA ALA A 448 33.48 36.22 2.55
C ALA A 448 32.96 34.77 2.56
N HIS A 449 33.43 33.95 1.62
CA HIS A 449 33.09 32.53 1.54
C HIS A 449 33.66 31.74 2.72
N GLU A 450 34.96 31.89 3.01
CA GLU A 450 35.61 31.26 4.16
C GLU A 450 34.97 31.69 5.48
N LYS A 451 34.65 32.98 5.62
CA LYS A 451 33.92 33.49 6.79
C LYS A 451 32.54 32.84 6.93
N ALA A 452 31.77 32.74 5.83
CA ALA A 452 30.46 32.11 5.85
C ALA A 452 30.55 30.62 6.21
N LEU A 453 31.56 29.92 5.71
CA LEU A 453 31.82 28.51 6.02
C LEU A 453 32.19 28.35 7.50
N GLY A 454 33.08 29.19 8.04
CA GLY A 454 33.43 29.20 9.46
C GLY A 454 32.25 29.53 10.38
N GLU A 455 31.38 30.48 10.00
CA GLU A 455 30.13 30.77 10.72
C GLU A 455 29.18 29.57 10.69
N MET A 456 29.10 28.85 9.56
CA MET A 456 28.27 27.67 9.43
C MET A 456 28.79 26.51 10.29
N GLU A 457 30.11 26.26 10.31
CA GLU A 457 30.73 25.29 11.20
C GLU A 457 30.51 25.62 12.69
N ALA A 458 30.62 26.89 13.06
CA ALA A 458 30.32 27.35 14.41
C ALA A 458 28.84 27.13 14.79
N LYS A 459 27.92 27.35 13.84
CA LYS A 459 26.49 27.02 14.02
C LYS A 459 26.29 25.52 14.20
N PHE A 460 26.90 24.67 13.39
CA PHE A 460 26.85 23.20 13.57
C PHE A 460 27.32 22.76 14.95
N LYS A 461 28.41 23.36 15.45
CA LYS A 461 28.97 23.07 16.77
C LYS A 461 28.04 23.51 17.90
N THR A 462 27.50 24.72 17.81
CA THR A 462 26.57 25.30 18.80
C THR A 462 25.28 24.49 18.86
N TRP A 463 24.70 24.21 17.69
CA TRP A 463 23.52 23.38 17.52
C TRP A 463 23.70 22.03 18.21
N ARG A 464 24.83 21.35 17.99
CA ARG A 464 25.12 20.04 18.60
C ARG A 464 25.11 20.09 20.13
N GLU A 465 25.70 21.12 20.73
CA GLU A 465 25.77 21.23 22.19
C GLU A 465 24.42 21.57 22.80
N GLU A 466 23.67 22.51 22.21
CA GLU A 466 22.31 22.84 22.64
C GLU A 466 21.41 21.61 22.61
N HIS A 467 21.47 20.85 21.51
CA HIS A 467 20.64 19.68 21.30
C HIS A 467 21.02 18.52 22.23
N ARG A 468 22.31 18.40 22.55
CA ARG A 468 22.80 17.45 23.57
C ARG A 468 22.20 17.74 24.94
N ILE A 469 22.08 19.02 25.32
CA ILE A 469 21.48 19.45 26.58
C ILE A 469 19.98 19.09 26.60
N GLU A 470 19.25 19.35 25.51
CA GLU A 470 17.82 19.01 25.41
C GLU A 470 17.55 17.51 25.51
N VAL A 471 18.30 16.69 24.75
CA VAL A 471 18.19 15.22 24.79
C VAL A 471 18.52 14.70 26.20
N LYS A 472 19.59 15.21 26.82
CA LYS A 472 19.98 14.87 28.18
C LYS A 472 18.85 15.16 29.19
N ALA A 473 18.20 16.31 29.06
CA ALA A 473 17.11 16.71 29.95
C ALA A 473 15.88 15.79 29.86
N ILE A 474 15.61 15.17 28.70
CA ILE A 474 14.56 14.15 28.57
C ILE A 474 15.02 12.82 29.18
N ILE A 475 16.26 12.41 28.91
CA ILE A 475 16.81 11.14 29.39
C ILE A 475 16.91 11.11 30.92
N GLU A 476 17.32 12.21 31.56
CA GLU A 476 17.40 12.32 33.03
C GLU A 476 16.03 12.19 33.72
N LYS A 477 14.92 12.44 33.01
CA LYS A 477 13.56 12.20 33.52
C LYS A 477 13.17 10.72 33.44
N SER A 478 13.88 9.92 32.66
CA SER A 478 13.56 8.50 32.45
C SER A 478 14.13 7.63 33.56
N LYS A 479 13.29 6.74 34.09
CA LYS A 479 13.73 5.67 35.02
C LYS A 479 14.53 4.58 34.31
N ASN A 480 14.33 4.42 33.00
CA ASN A 480 15.01 3.41 32.17
C ASN A 480 15.34 4.01 30.80
N PRO A 481 16.52 4.66 30.66
CA PRO A 481 16.96 5.26 29.40
C PRO A 481 16.97 4.29 28.23
N LEU A 482 17.39 3.04 28.45
CA LEU A 482 17.46 2.02 27.40
C LEU A 482 16.08 1.72 26.81
N GLN A 483 15.09 1.49 27.69
CA GLN A 483 13.71 1.27 27.25
C GLN A 483 13.15 2.51 26.54
N LEU A 484 13.45 3.72 27.04
CA LEU A 484 13.04 4.96 26.38
C LEU A 484 13.53 5.04 24.92
N PHE A 485 14.80 4.69 24.66
CA PHE A 485 15.32 4.65 23.29
C PHE A 485 14.60 3.62 22.43
N CYS A 486 14.41 2.40 22.94
CA CYS A 486 13.69 1.34 22.22
C CYS A 486 12.23 1.69 21.94
N ASP A 487 11.58 2.51 22.78
CA ASP A 487 10.15 2.83 22.69
C ASP A 487 9.85 4.10 21.89
N SER A 488 10.85 4.95 21.70
CA SER A 488 10.68 6.28 21.10
C SER A 488 10.81 6.32 19.58
N ASP A 489 11.39 5.30 18.95
CA ASP A 489 11.83 5.33 17.54
C ASP A 489 12.82 6.47 17.19
N ALA A 490 13.39 7.17 18.17
CA ALA A 490 14.21 8.35 17.93
C ALA A 490 15.41 8.07 17.00
N ILE A 491 16.07 6.93 17.17
CA ILE A 491 17.20 6.55 16.34
C ILE A 491 16.78 6.20 14.91
N HIS A 492 15.57 5.68 14.71
CA HIS A 492 15.01 5.45 13.37
C HIS A 492 14.78 6.77 12.64
N ILE A 493 14.28 7.81 13.32
CA ILE A 493 14.12 9.14 12.72
C ILE A 493 15.48 9.73 12.32
N ALA A 494 16.48 9.61 13.20
CA ALA A 494 17.82 10.11 12.91
C ALA A 494 18.45 9.34 11.72
N ALA A 495 18.20 8.03 11.62
CA ALA A 495 18.59 7.20 10.49
C ALA A 495 17.89 7.59 9.18
N ALA A 496 16.57 7.80 9.21
CA ALA A 496 15.78 8.27 8.07
C ALA A 496 16.27 9.63 7.55
N GLY A 497 16.68 10.51 8.47
CA GLY A 497 17.30 11.79 8.14
C GLY A 497 18.76 11.72 7.69
N LYS A 498 19.35 10.52 7.59
CA LYS A 498 20.78 10.29 7.31
C LYS A 498 21.71 11.08 8.26
N ASN A 499 21.25 11.38 9.48
CA ASN A 499 21.96 12.25 10.41
C ASN A 499 22.85 11.43 11.37
N LEU A 500 24.03 11.03 10.89
CA LEU A 500 24.99 10.25 11.67
C LEU A 500 25.42 10.94 12.97
N GLN A 501 25.48 12.28 12.98
CA GLN A 501 25.88 13.04 14.15
C GLN A 501 24.82 12.95 15.26
N LEU A 502 23.54 13.00 14.89
CA LEU A 502 22.45 12.85 15.84
C LEU A 502 22.35 11.41 16.36
N VAL A 503 22.58 10.40 15.52
CA VAL A 503 22.69 9.00 15.97
C VAL A 503 23.82 8.85 17.00
N ARG A 504 25.00 9.39 16.72
CA ARG A 504 26.13 9.39 17.66
C ARG A 504 25.77 10.08 18.98
N LEU A 505 25.14 11.24 18.92
CA LEU A 505 24.68 11.99 20.09
C LEU A 505 23.69 11.17 20.93
N LEU A 506 22.71 10.50 20.30
CA LEU A 506 21.75 9.66 21.01
C LEU A 506 22.45 8.47 21.69
N LEU A 507 23.39 7.83 20.99
CA LEU A 507 24.16 6.70 21.52
C LEU A 507 25.18 7.10 22.61
N ASP A 508 25.57 8.37 22.72
CA ASP A 508 26.42 8.84 23.84
C ASP A 508 25.74 8.68 25.20
N PHE A 509 24.41 8.60 25.23
CA PHE A 509 23.63 8.37 26.45
C PHE A 509 23.28 6.89 26.67
N VAL A 510 23.69 6.00 25.77
CA VAL A 510 23.47 4.55 25.87
C VAL A 510 24.77 3.89 26.36
N PRO A 511 24.73 3.09 27.45
CA PRO A 511 25.89 2.32 27.89
C PRO A 511 26.48 1.48 26.75
N GLY A 512 27.81 1.38 26.68
CA GLY A 512 28.49 0.71 25.56
C GLY A 512 27.98 -0.72 25.28
N ALA A 513 27.68 -1.49 26.33
CA ALA A 513 27.14 -2.85 26.22
C ALA A 513 25.74 -2.93 25.60
N ASP A 514 24.96 -1.83 25.68
CA ASP A 514 23.57 -1.78 25.21
C ASP A 514 23.41 -1.12 23.83
N LYS A 515 24.49 -0.55 23.25
CA LYS A 515 24.43 0.14 21.95
C LYS A 515 23.91 -0.76 20.84
N ALA A 516 24.39 -2.00 20.76
CA ALA A 516 23.91 -2.98 19.78
C ALA A 516 22.42 -3.27 19.95
N LYS A 517 21.91 -3.34 21.19
CA LYS A 517 20.48 -3.57 21.45
C LYS A 517 19.64 -2.41 20.93
N VAL A 518 20.11 -1.18 21.09
CA VAL A 518 19.43 0.02 20.59
C VAL A 518 19.51 0.12 19.06
N MET A 519 20.67 -0.21 18.47
CA MET A 519 20.87 -0.24 17.01
C MET A 519 20.11 -1.36 16.29
N ASN A 520 19.57 -2.32 17.05
CA ASN A 520 18.70 -3.39 16.55
C ASN A 520 17.30 -3.34 17.16
N ALA A 521 16.94 -2.23 17.82
CA ALA A 521 15.58 -2.03 18.27
C ALA A 521 14.67 -1.95 17.03
N LEU A 522 13.49 -2.55 17.12
CA LEU A 522 12.49 -2.46 16.05
C LEU A 522 11.61 -1.24 16.29
N ASP A 523 11.39 -0.46 15.24
CA ASP A 523 10.43 0.64 15.27
C ASP A 523 8.98 0.13 15.27
N ARG A 524 8.03 1.05 15.14
CA ARG A 524 6.60 0.72 15.07
C ARG A 524 6.19 -0.12 13.87
N THR A 525 6.98 -0.11 12.80
CA THR A 525 6.74 -0.91 11.59
C THR A 525 7.46 -2.26 11.64
N GLY A 526 8.39 -2.45 12.58
CA GLY A 526 9.21 -3.65 12.70
C GLY A 526 10.58 -3.53 12.04
N LEU A 527 11.00 -2.31 11.65
CA LEU A 527 12.29 -2.06 11.00
C LEU A 527 13.36 -1.73 12.04
N THR A 528 14.60 -2.14 11.77
CA THR A 528 15.77 -1.62 12.49
C THR A 528 16.21 -0.27 11.91
N PRO A 529 17.02 0.53 12.63
CA PRO A 529 17.58 1.77 12.09
C PRO A 529 18.40 1.56 10.81
N LEU A 530 19.08 0.41 10.68
CA LEU A 530 19.84 0.08 9.47
C LEU A 530 18.92 -0.21 8.28
N MET A 531 17.79 -0.89 8.49
CA MET A 531 16.77 -1.11 7.45
C MET A 531 16.16 0.22 7.00
N VAL A 532 15.84 1.12 7.94
CA VAL A 532 15.32 2.46 7.64
C VAL A 532 16.33 3.26 6.80
N LEU A 533 17.61 3.26 7.20
CA LEU A 533 18.66 3.93 6.44
C LEU A 533 18.83 3.35 5.03
N ALA A 534 18.76 2.02 4.90
CA ALA A 534 18.83 1.31 3.63
C ALA A 534 17.67 1.68 2.69
N ASP A 535 16.45 1.77 3.23
CA ASP A 535 15.25 2.13 2.46
C ASP A 535 15.30 3.57 1.93
N VAL A 536 15.94 4.51 2.64
CA VAL A 536 16.04 5.92 2.20
C VAL A 536 17.31 6.25 1.41
N ALA A 537 18.28 5.34 1.35
CA ALA A 537 19.61 5.60 0.76
C ALA A 537 19.59 6.01 -0.74
N PRO A 538 18.77 5.42 -1.62
CA PRO A 538 18.82 5.68 -3.07
C PRO A 538 18.44 7.11 -3.50
N SER A 539 18.02 7.96 -2.56
CA SER A 539 17.58 9.33 -2.84
C SER A 539 18.72 10.31 -3.19
N THR A 540 19.90 10.22 -2.58
CA THR A 540 21.05 11.14 -2.80
C THR A 540 22.34 10.64 -2.10
N ASN A 541 23.50 11.01 -2.65
CA ASN A 541 24.85 10.83 -2.07
C ASN A 541 25.17 9.40 -1.56
N LEU A 542 25.25 8.43 -2.48
CA LEU A 542 25.49 7.02 -2.14
C LEU A 542 26.77 6.79 -1.33
N ILE A 543 27.83 7.56 -1.58
CA ILE A 543 29.11 7.44 -0.86
C ILE A 543 28.94 7.76 0.63
N GLU A 544 28.29 8.89 0.95
CA GLU A 544 28.01 9.27 2.33
C GLU A 544 27.03 8.29 2.99
N CYS A 545 26.04 7.80 2.24
CA CYS A 545 25.12 6.77 2.72
C CYS A 545 25.87 5.48 3.09
N ARG A 546 26.78 5.00 2.23
CA ARG A 546 27.60 3.81 2.50
C ARG A 546 28.44 3.99 3.77
N GLN A 547 29.13 5.14 3.91
CA GLN A 547 29.93 5.45 5.10
C GLN A 547 29.07 5.49 6.37
N THR A 548 27.84 5.99 6.26
CA THR A 548 26.89 6.01 7.37
C THR A 548 26.44 4.61 7.75
N MET A 549 26.11 3.75 6.77
CA MET A 549 25.75 2.34 6.99
C MET A 549 26.91 1.56 7.62
N GLU A 550 28.13 1.75 7.12
CA GLU A 550 29.35 1.15 7.66
C GLU A 550 29.53 1.55 9.13
N THR A 551 29.25 2.82 9.45
CA THR A 551 29.28 3.30 10.83
C THR A 551 28.19 2.65 11.70
N PHE A 552 26.97 2.45 11.18
CA PHE A 552 25.89 1.77 11.91
C PHE A 552 26.25 0.32 12.23
N ILE A 553 26.83 -0.39 11.26
CA ILE A 553 27.31 -1.76 11.43
C ILE A 553 28.42 -1.80 12.50
N ASN A 554 29.37 -0.86 12.44
CA ASN A 554 30.41 -0.72 13.46
C ASN A 554 29.87 -0.36 14.86
N MET A 555 28.67 0.21 14.95
CA MET A 555 27.96 0.47 16.22
C MET A 555 27.14 -0.73 16.72
N GLY A 556 27.16 -1.84 15.99
CA GLY A 556 26.49 -3.09 16.35
C GLY A 556 25.14 -3.31 15.69
N ALA A 557 24.81 -2.59 14.61
CA ALA A 557 23.64 -2.94 13.79
C ALA A 557 23.86 -4.29 13.09
N ASP A 558 22.87 -5.16 13.16
CA ASP A 558 22.90 -6.52 12.62
C ASP A 558 22.39 -6.53 11.17
N THR A 559 23.26 -6.96 10.24
CA THR A 559 22.90 -7.13 8.82
C THR A 559 22.03 -8.37 8.58
N ASN A 560 22.00 -9.32 9.53
CA ASN A 560 21.16 -10.52 9.48
C ASN A 560 19.75 -10.29 10.02
N ALA A 561 19.50 -9.14 10.65
CA ALA A 561 18.16 -8.79 11.06
C ALA A 561 17.26 -8.79 9.82
N ALA A 562 16.18 -9.57 9.90
CA ALA A 562 15.15 -9.63 8.88
C ALA A 562 13.87 -9.05 9.48
N HIS A 563 13.21 -8.20 8.71
CA HIS A 563 11.97 -7.60 9.13
C HIS A 563 10.89 -8.70 9.19
N ALA A 564 10.26 -8.88 10.35
CA ALA A 564 9.49 -10.09 10.69
C ALA A 564 8.34 -10.41 9.71
N ILE A 565 7.90 -9.43 8.94
CA ILE A 565 6.69 -9.49 8.13
C ILE A 565 7.01 -9.81 6.64
N ASN A 566 8.04 -9.20 6.02
CA ASN A 566 8.47 -9.49 4.63
C ASN A 566 9.59 -10.48 4.59
N GLY A 567 10.34 -10.63 5.69
CA GLY A 567 11.62 -11.29 5.68
C GLY A 567 12.73 -10.47 5.01
N LEU A 568 12.51 -9.22 4.55
CA LEU A 568 13.61 -8.44 3.95
C LEU A 568 14.60 -8.06 5.05
N SER A 569 15.88 -8.20 4.73
CA SER A 569 16.96 -7.63 5.51
C SER A 569 17.20 -6.16 5.12
N ALA A 570 18.16 -5.49 5.76
CA ALA A 570 18.60 -4.17 5.31
C ALA A 570 19.05 -4.18 3.83
N PHE A 571 19.65 -5.29 3.39
CA PHE A 571 20.03 -5.50 2.00
C PHE A 571 18.82 -5.57 1.05
N GLY A 572 17.77 -6.29 1.42
CA GLY A 572 16.52 -6.33 0.67
C GLY A 572 15.85 -4.96 0.55
N HIS A 573 15.80 -4.21 1.66
CA HIS A 573 15.26 -2.85 1.67
C HIS A 573 16.04 -1.89 0.76
N PHE A 574 17.38 -1.96 0.76
CA PHE A 574 18.20 -1.17 -0.16
C PHE A 574 17.89 -1.52 -1.63
N ARG A 575 17.81 -2.81 -1.96
CA ARG A 575 17.52 -3.27 -3.32
C ARG A 575 16.15 -2.83 -3.81
N ASP A 576 15.12 -3.02 -3.00
CA ASP A 576 13.75 -2.61 -3.33
C ASP A 576 13.68 -1.10 -3.56
N SER A 577 14.27 -0.31 -2.66
CA SER A 577 14.31 1.15 -2.81
C SER A 577 15.12 1.58 -4.04
N ASN A 578 16.26 0.96 -4.32
CA ASN A 578 17.07 1.28 -5.49
C ASN A 578 16.33 0.98 -6.80
N LYS A 579 15.58 -0.12 -6.84
CA LYS A 579 14.70 -0.49 -7.97
C LYS A 579 13.57 0.52 -8.15
N ARG A 580 12.95 0.99 -7.05
CA ARG A 580 11.93 2.07 -7.10
C ARG A 580 12.53 3.36 -7.64
N ALA A 581 13.70 3.77 -7.15
CA ALA A 581 14.41 4.95 -7.64
C ALA A 581 14.79 4.83 -9.11
N GLU A 582 15.28 3.67 -9.56
CA GLU A 582 15.58 3.39 -10.97
C GLU A 582 14.35 3.50 -11.86
N ARG A 583 13.21 2.94 -11.44
CA ARG A 583 11.93 3.07 -12.17
C ARG A 583 11.49 4.53 -12.27
N SER A 584 11.53 5.28 -11.18
CA SER A 584 11.24 6.72 -11.21
C SER A 584 12.21 7.45 -12.15
N ARG A 585 13.49 7.10 -12.12
CA ARG A 585 14.51 7.69 -12.99
C ARG A 585 14.19 7.51 -14.47
N ILE A 586 13.80 6.29 -14.86
CA ILE A 586 13.38 5.95 -16.23
C ILE A 586 12.11 6.69 -16.61
N LEU A 587 11.09 6.69 -15.73
CA LEU A 587 9.81 7.34 -15.96
C LEU A 587 9.96 8.85 -16.25
N TRP A 588 10.90 9.51 -15.57
CA TRP A 588 11.18 10.95 -15.73
C TRP A 588 12.28 11.26 -16.76
N GLY A 589 12.75 10.27 -17.52
CA GLY A 589 13.76 10.47 -18.58
C GLY A 589 15.14 10.92 -18.08
N TYR A 590 15.47 10.67 -16.80
CA TYR A 590 16.77 10.98 -16.26
C TYR A 590 17.84 10.03 -16.83
N PRO A 591 19.07 10.51 -17.08
CA PRO A 591 20.13 9.72 -17.68
C PRO A 591 20.52 8.53 -16.80
N GLU A 592 20.99 7.46 -17.44
CA GLU A 592 21.55 6.28 -16.76
C GLU A 592 22.54 6.64 -15.64
N LEU A 593 22.50 5.86 -14.56
CA LEU A 593 23.50 6.00 -13.50
C LEU A 593 24.90 5.85 -14.10
N SER A 594 25.81 6.73 -13.71
CA SER A 594 27.21 6.63 -14.10
C SER A 594 27.81 5.32 -13.62
N VAL A 595 28.92 4.89 -14.24
CA VAL A 595 29.61 3.65 -13.86
C VAL A 595 30.02 3.69 -12.38
N GLU A 596 30.48 4.85 -11.90
CA GLU A 596 30.88 5.04 -10.50
C GLU A 596 29.70 4.86 -9.54
N LEU A 597 28.51 5.34 -9.91
CA LEU A 597 27.30 5.16 -9.10
C LEU A 597 26.84 3.70 -9.10
N LYS A 598 26.91 3.01 -10.24
CA LYS A 598 26.60 1.56 -10.33
C LYS A 598 27.57 0.73 -9.47
N GLU A 599 28.85 1.08 -9.47
CA GLU A 599 29.85 0.47 -8.57
C GLU A 599 29.54 0.76 -7.10
N GLU A 600 29.14 1.98 -6.75
CA GLU A 600 28.81 2.33 -5.37
C GLU A 600 27.57 1.59 -4.88
N VAL A 601 26.55 1.39 -5.72
CA VAL A 601 25.41 0.49 -5.44
C VAL A 601 25.92 -0.91 -5.11
N SER A 602 26.84 -1.46 -5.91
CA SER A 602 27.42 -2.79 -5.70
C SER A 602 28.18 -2.89 -4.38
N ARG A 603 28.88 -1.81 -3.97
CA ARG A 603 29.59 -1.74 -2.68
C ARG A 603 28.62 -1.69 -1.50
N ILE A 604 27.52 -0.96 -1.60
CA ILE A 604 26.47 -0.95 -0.56
C ILE A 604 25.81 -2.31 -0.45
N GLU A 605 25.51 -2.95 -1.58
CA GLU A 605 24.98 -4.32 -1.61
C GLU A 605 25.92 -5.29 -0.89
N ALA A 606 27.22 -5.25 -1.18
CA ALA A 606 28.21 -6.09 -0.52
C ALA A 606 28.30 -5.80 0.99
N LEU A 607 28.18 -4.53 1.40
CA LEU A 607 28.23 -4.11 2.79
C LEU A 607 27.02 -4.60 3.61
N LEU A 608 25.81 -4.55 3.02
CA LEU A 608 24.57 -4.89 3.71
C LEU A 608 24.24 -6.38 3.67
N ARG A 609 24.93 -7.16 2.82
CA ARG A 609 24.64 -8.59 2.64
C ARG A 609 24.71 -9.34 3.98
N PRO A 610 23.67 -10.10 4.37
CA PRO A 610 23.73 -10.92 5.58
C PRO A 610 24.86 -11.95 5.49
N ALA A 611 25.42 -12.33 6.64
CA ALA A 611 26.55 -13.26 6.73
C ALA A 611 26.20 -14.66 6.21
N ASP A 612 24.96 -15.10 6.41
CA ASP A 612 24.43 -16.38 5.94
C ASP A 612 23.92 -16.32 4.48
N GLY A 613 24.10 -15.19 3.81
CA GLY A 613 23.57 -14.93 2.47
C GLY A 613 22.24 -14.16 2.48
N PRO A 614 21.75 -13.72 1.31
CA PRO A 614 20.47 -13.02 1.20
C PRO A 614 19.32 -13.85 1.77
N THR A 615 18.31 -13.20 2.35
CA THR A 615 17.08 -13.91 2.74
C THR A 615 16.30 -14.32 1.48
N PRO A 616 15.39 -15.33 1.55
CA PRO A 616 14.53 -15.68 0.42
C PRO A 616 13.73 -14.49 -0.13
N ALA A 617 13.34 -13.56 0.75
CA ALA A 617 12.64 -12.35 0.36
C ALA A 617 13.54 -11.34 -0.38
N ASP A 618 14.82 -11.26 -0.01
CA ASP A 618 15.79 -10.40 -0.68
C ASP A 618 16.06 -10.89 -2.13
N GLU A 619 16.02 -12.21 -2.36
CA GLU A 619 16.23 -12.83 -3.68
C GLU A 619 15.01 -12.63 -4.60
N ALA A 620 13.80 -12.75 -4.06
CA ALA A 620 12.55 -12.56 -4.81
C ALA A 620 12.41 -11.18 -5.47
N ILE A 621 13.14 -10.16 -5.01
CA ILE A 621 13.15 -8.82 -5.62
C ILE A 621 13.67 -8.86 -7.07
N PHE A 622 14.58 -9.77 -7.41
CA PHE A 622 15.16 -9.90 -8.76
C PHE A 622 14.35 -10.77 -9.70
N GLU A 623 13.69 -11.81 -9.20
CA GLU A 623 12.95 -12.77 -10.04
C GLU A 623 11.80 -12.11 -10.81
N THR A 624 11.40 -10.90 -10.42
CA THR A 624 10.38 -10.11 -11.13
C THR A 624 10.89 -9.37 -12.37
N LYS A 625 12.15 -9.54 -12.81
CA LYS A 625 12.79 -8.64 -13.80
C LYS A 625 13.08 -9.20 -15.20
N GLU A 626 12.90 -10.48 -15.54
CA GLU A 626 13.49 -11.01 -16.80
C GLU A 626 12.61 -11.89 -17.72
N SER A 627 11.30 -12.05 -17.50
CA SER A 627 10.49 -12.91 -18.41
C SER A 627 9.85 -12.22 -19.62
N ASP A 628 9.92 -10.89 -19.75
CA ASP A 628 9.01 -10.15 -20.64
C ASP A 628 9.68 -9.31 -21.75
N SER A 629 11.00 -9.39 -21.98
CA SER A 629 11.69 -8.48 -22.93
C SER A 629 12.43 -9.08 -24.12
N ASP A 630 12.41 -10.40 -24.35
CA ASP A 630 13.26 -11.00 -25.41
C ASP A 630 12.54 -11.30 -26.74
N ASP A 631 11.24 -10.99 -26.90
CA ASP A 631 10.46 -11.55 -28.03
C ASP A 631 9.81 -10.56 -29.01
N ASP A 632 10.22 -9.29 -29.10
CA ASP A 632 9.70 -8.38 -30.14
C ASP A 632 10.76 -7.46 -30.80
N GLU A 633 11.95 -8.01 -31.11
CA GLU A 633 12.72 -7.55 -32.28
C GLU A 633 12.46 -8.48 -33.47
N SER A 634 11.22 -8.48 -33.97
CA SER A 634 10.97 -8.89 -35.35
C SER A 634 10.72 -7.64 -36.19
N ASP A 635 11.70 -7.35 -37.04
CA ASP A 635 11.69 -6.45 -38.20
C ASP A 635 10.31 -5.88 -38.59
N TYR A 636 10.13 -4.57 -38.40
CA TYR A 636 9.21 -3.74 -39.19
C TYR A 636 9.81 -2.37 -39.52
#